data_AF-A0A8K0UR68-F1
#
_entry.id   AF-A0A8K0UR68-F1
#
_cell.length_a   1.000
_cell.length_b   1.000
_cell.length_c   1.000
_cell.angle_alpha   90.00
_cell.angle_beta   90.00
_cell.angle_gamma   90.00
#
_symmetry.space_group_name_H-M   'P 1'
#
loop_
_entity.id
_entity.type
_entity.pdbx_description
1 polymer ?
#
loop_
_entity_poly.entity_id
_entity_poly.type
_entity_poly.pdbx_seq_one_letter_code
_entity_poly.pdbx_strand_id
1 'polypeptide(L)'
;MKICPHLKTSGVCHTPACPYRHDVKICVPCGVVCDPAGNYKAHIRGKAHKKKSNVGRRIFHCSLCLKSYPESNWDSHVSGMKHIGLARRKGVSSEVRPEEGVLPAHMRLCVVCDRVMPTASWAAHIGGTRHRKMETFVRYRAAFEEAEKDKNGVVITHGDDGVDFDVVEVADATNGVQTHVVIKNTVPQSRIEVREIRLGSAAERLPSPFTTSVQGTNMKLISGREFHIIVSFKHPNHGKYEDRLEIIFEDLAIRQQFAIVRPLRAVVGSKADYEQLRPRAPYVPRKRTNRDAETQVVPGVPPPATSTTKWVTKLPIANIPKGLAGALYSGDLTTEVATEVRRTRLPAHLDSTSYGRHFQELLWCEEFKMQHDLELYDMHDVTLAKHGIYYHLDVPGLAENRPSVLIGDRILVQRYGSEKGHWYEGHVHFVRQVSVGLVFHASFHGHTLTSKYNVRFKLNRNPLRRQHEALSSAFNPERILFPRASDILLNAPPPVDGFRHRLFNRLLADNTPQLQAVTSICHLPPGSVPFVVFGPPGTGKTVTIVEAILQLLARNPNARIIACAPSNSAADLIASRLRSLDPDRLFRLYAPSRGKDQVDTTLHDFAYLVDGHFAVPPLVVMKRFRVVVSTCVSASVLHGIGIPRGHFTHVFVDEAGQATEPEVMVSIKMLSDNATNVILSGDPKQLGPIIRSGVARELLFERSFIERLMEMQRYNPGTGHGRTVVKLIKNFRSHPDILSFPNSQFYRNELLPCADTRVTHSYINWQHLKNRKFPILFHAVAGEDQREASSPSFFNILELSLVKKYVELLKADRQVRITDNDIGIIAPYNAQNQRIRKTLKAVADEVKVGSVEEFQGQERRVIIISTVRSSKEFIEYDLRHTLGFVANPRRFNVAVTRAQALLIIVGDPNVLSLDPLWREFLNFIWRRGGWKGDEPTWDTDAGVRVGGGYDKEVVEEAVENMDTFARRIAGLTLADIMPTLHEDEVDGNEDRPWREME
;
A
#
# COMPACT_ATOMS: atom_id res chain seq x y z
N MET A 1 17.44 8.54 -65.89
CA MET A 1 18.07 7.24 -65.52
C MET A 1 17.54 6.77 -64.17
N LYS A 2 17.34 5.46 -63.98
CA LYS A 2 16.95 4.86 -62.68
C LYS A 2 18.16 4.77 -61.75
N ILE A 3 17.94 4.82 -60.43
CA ILE A 3 18.99 4.66 -59.40
C ILE A 3 19.53 3.22 -59.40
N CYS A 4 20.83 3.06 -59.17
CA CYS A 4 21.50 1.76 -59.10
C CYS A 4 20.86 0.80 -58.05
N PRO A 5 20.41 -0.41 -58.46
CA PRO A 5 19.81 -1.38 -57.54
C PRO A 5 20.77 -1.83 -56.43
N HIS A 6 22.04 -2.14 -56.77
CA HIS A 6 23.05 -2.50 -55.78
C HIS A 6 23.34 -1.37 -54.79
N LEU A 7 23.35 -0.12 -55.26
CA LEU A 7 23.47 1.02 -54.37
C LEU A 7 22.30 1.06 -53.37
N LYS A 8 21.06 0.79 -53.82
CA LYS A 8 19.87 0.73 -52.93
C LYS A 8 19.90 -0.40 -51.90
N THR A 9 20.43 -1.58 -52.24
CA THR A 9 20.41 -2.75 -51.34
C THR A 9 21.65 -2.86 -50.45
N SER A 10 22.86 -2.58 -50.96
CA SER A 10 24.13 -2.73 -50.23
C SER A 10 24.85 -1.43 -49.92
N GLY A 11 24.32 -0.26 -50.30
CA GLY A 11 24.95 1.05 -50.03
C GLY A 11 26.18 1.36 -50.87
N VAL A 12 26.71 0.38 -51.61
CA VAL A 12 27.90 0.46 -52.47
C VAL A 12 27.62 -0.29 -53.77
N CYS A 13 28.16 0.18 -54.89
CA CYS A 13 28.18 -0.53 -56.17
C CYS A 13 29.63 -0.79 -56.57
N HIS A 14 29.98 -2.06 -56.79
CA HIS A 14 31.34 -2.50 -57.14
C HIS A 14 31.55 -2.69 -58.65
N THR A 15 30.57 -2.33 -59.49
CA THR A 15 30.62 -2.50 -60.95
C THR A 15 31.22 -1.26 -61.60
N PRO A 16 32.44 -1.29 -62.18
CA PRO A 16 33.16 -0.08 -62.60
C PRO A 16 32.48 0.76 -63.70
N ALA A 17 31.58 0.15 -64.47
CA ALA A 17 30.83 0.77 -65.56
C ALA A 17 29.30 0.58 -65.39
N CYS A 18 28.78 0.81 -64.18
CA CYS A 18 27.36 0.62 -63.90
C CYS A 18 26.46 1.65 -64.63
N PRO A 19 25.47 1.24 -65.45
CA PRO A 19 24.68 2.14 -66.31
C PRO A 19 23.55 2.92 -65.58
N TYR A 20 23.53 2.90 -64.25
CA TYR A 20 22.49 3.49 -63.42
C TYR A 20 22.97 4.78 -62.72
N ARG A 21 22.03 5.61 -62.23
CA ARG A 21 22.35 6.82 -61.45
C ARG A 21 22.88 6.47 -60.05
N HIS A 22 23.96 7.15 -59.62
CA HIS A 22 24.63 6.95 -58.33
C HIS A 22 24.63 8.22 -57.44
N ASP A 23 24.02 9.30 -57.91
CA ASP A 23 23.92 10.62 -57.29
C ASP A 23 22.82 10.70 -56.21
N VAL A 24 22.73 9.65 -55.39
CA VAL A 24 21.86 9.56 -54.22
C VAL A 24 22.70 9.26 -52.99
N LYS A 25 22.33 9.80 -51.82
CA LYS A 25 23.02 9.48 -50.57
C LYS A 25 22.13 8.68 -49.63
N ILE A 26 22.66 7.57 -49.15
CA ILE A 26 21.93 6.67 -48.25
C ILE A 26 22.30 7.00 -46.81
N CYS A 27 21.27 7.25 -46.01
CA CYS A 27 21.41 7.50 -44.61
C CYS A 27 21.41 6.17 -43.84
N VAL A 28 22.59 5.58 -43.65
CA VAL A 28 22.79 4.29 -42.96
C VAL A 28 22.02 4.19 -41.63
N PRO A 29 22.04 5.20 -40.73
CA PRO A 29 21.32 5.10 -39.45
C PRO A 29 19.80 5.26 -39.55
N CYS A 30 19.23 5.53 -40.73
CA CYS A 30 17.80 5.72 -40.92
C CYS A 30 17.19 4.81 -42.00
N GLY A 31 18.01 4.11 -42.79
CA GLY A 31 17.58 3.33 -43.96
C GLY A 31 17.06 4.17 -45.13
N VAL A 32 17.19 5.51 -45.08
CA VAL A 32 16.56 6.42 -46.05
C VAL A 32 17.51 6.77 -47.20
N VAL A 33 17.07 6.52 -48.44
CA VAL A 33 17.74 6.93 -49.67
C VAL A 33 17.33 8.37 -50.02
N CYS A 34 18.28 9.30 -50.05
CA CYS A 34 18.05 10.71 -50.38
C CYS A 34 18.37 10.99 -51.86
N ASP A 35 17.33 11.25 -52.66
CA ASP A 35 17.38 11.68 -54.06
C ASP A 35 16.70 13.07 -54.19
N PRO A 36 17.30 14.08 -54.86
CA PRO A 36 18.72 14.17 -55.24
C PRO A 36 19.64 14.19 -54.00
N ALA A 37 20.94 13.90 -54.19
CA ALA A 37 21.93 13.94 -53.11
C ALA A 37 21.96 15.25 -52.30
N GLY A 38 21.49 16.39 -52.86
CA GLY A 38 21.32 17.65 -52.14
C GLY A 38 20.35 17.56 -50.94
N ASN A 39 19.28 16.75 -51.06
CA ASN A 39 18.29 16.54 -50.01
C ASN A 39 18.86 15.83 -48.78
N TYR A 40 20.02 15.17 -48.88
CA TYR A 40 20.70 14.55 -47.75
C TYR A 40 20.99 15.55 -46.62
N LYS A 41 21.39 16.79 -46.97
CA LYS A 41 21.63 17.85 -45.96
C LYS A 41 20.36 18.31 -45.25
N ALA A 42 19.20 18.22 -45.89
CA ALA A 42 17.91 18.50 -45.27
C ALA A 42 17.44 17.31 -44.41
N HIS A 43 17.57 16.08 -44.92
CA HIS A 43 17.25 14.85 -44.20
C HIS A 43 17.99 14.75 -42.86
N ILE A 44 19.33 14.91 -42.85
CA ILE A 44 20.12 14.82 -41.61
C ILE A 44 19.82 15.93 -40.59
N ARG A 45 19.23 17.04 -41.03
CA ARG A 45 18.77 18.13 -40.14
C ARG A 45 17.36 17.89 -39.58
N GLY A 46 16.58 17.00 -40.19
CA GLY A 46 15.19 16.72 -39.82
C GLY A 46 15.03 15.98 -38.49
N LYS A 47 13.92 16.24 -37.79
CA LYS A 47 13.62 15.62 -36.48
C LYS A 47 13.58 14.09 -36.53
N ALA A 48 13.11 13.50 -37.63
CA ALA A 48 13.05 12.05 -37.80
C ALA A 48 14.43 11.39 -37.90
N HIS A 49 15.39 12.03 -38.60
CA HIS A 49 16.77 11.54 -38.64
C HIS A 49 17.39 11.60 -37.25
N LYS A 50 17.30 12.75 -36.55
CA LYS A 50 17.82 12.92 -35.19
C LYS A 50 17.26 11.96 -34.14
N LYS A 51 16.11 11.33 -34.42
CA LYS A 51 15.47 10.34 -33.52
C LYS A 51 15.89 8.88 -33.82
N LYS A 52 16.42 8.60 -35.02
CA LYS A 52 16.87 7.26 -35.45
C LYS A 52 18.39 7.14 -35.60
N SER A 53 19.09 8.22 -35.96
CA SER A 53 20.54 8.18 -36.03
C SER A 53 21.15 8.23 -34.63
N ASN A 54 22.00 7.24 -34.34
CA ASN A 54 22.79 7.12 -33.09
C ASN A 54 23.86 8.23 -32.94
N VAL A 55 23.65 9.40 -33.54
CA VAL A 55 24.54 10.56 -33.52
C VAL A 55 23.81 11.70 -32.82
N GLY A 56 23.87 11.69 -31.48
CA GLY A 56 23.41 12.80 -30.66
C GLY A 56 22.24 12.50 -29.70
N ARG A 57 22.41 11.55 -28.77
CA ARG A 57 22.17 11.96 -27.38
C ARG A 57 23.28 12.93 -27.06
N ARG A 58 22.97 14.21 -26.83
CA ARG A 58 24.03 15.16 -26.50
C ARG A 58 24.65 14.72 -25.19
N ILE A 59 25.97 14.71 -25.14
CA ILE A 59 26.68 14.50 -23.90
C ILE A 59 26.91 15.89 -23.35
N PHE A 60 26.31 16.19 -22.22
CA PHE A 60 26.47 17.47 -21.57
C PHE A 60 27.57 17.37 -20.51
N HIS A 61 28.59 18.20 -20.66
CA HIS A 61 29.65 18.34 -19.68
C HIS A 61 29.22 19.30 -18.59
N CYS A 62 29.36 18.88 -17.33
CA CYS A 62 29.16 19.76 -16.20
C CYS A 62 30.51 20.33 -15.77
N SER A 63 30.76 21.60 -16.10
CA SER A 63 31.97 22.35 -15.75
C SER A 63 32.19 22.49 -14.23
N LEU A 64 31.16 22.33 -13.39
CA LEU A 64 31.31 22.29 -11.94
C LEU A 64 31.77 20.92 -11.40
N CYS A 65 31.16 19.83 -11.89
CA CYS A 65 31.42 18.45 -11.47
C CYS A 65 32.56 17.78 -12.27
N LEU A 66 33.01 18.40 -13.36
CA LEU A 66 33.99 17.88 -14.32
C LEU A 66 33.61 16.47 -14.84
N LYS A 67 32.31 16.25 -15.05
CA LYS A 67 31.73 14.97 -15.47
C LYS A 67 30.74 15.16 -16.61
N SER A 68 30.70 14.17 -17.49
CA SER A 68 29.89 14.18 -18.70
C SER A 68 28.72 13.21 -18.56
N TYR A 69 27.52 13.69 -18.89
CA TYR A 69 26.25 12.97 -18.72
C TYR A 69 25.47 12.91 -20.04
N PRO A 70 24.67 11.86 -20.29
CA PRO A 70 23.66 11.90 -21.35
C PRO A 70 22.66 13.04 -21.11
N GLU A 71 22.20 13.68 -22.18
CA GLU A 71 21.13 14.70 -22.20
C GLU A 71 19.87 14.24 -21.44
N SER A 72 19.50 12.96 -21.56
CA SER A 72 18.41 12.31 -20.81
C SER A 72 18.60 12.32 -19.28
N ASN A 73 19.84 12.35 -18.81
CA ASN A 73 20.18 12.33 -17.37
C ASN A 73 20.65 13.70 -16.85
N TRP A 74 20.70 14.72 -17.71
CA TRP A 74 21.27 16.03 -17.36
C TRP A 74 20.45 16.76 -16.29
N ASP A 75 19.13 16.84 -16.47
CA ASP A 75 18.26 17.52 -15.50
C ASP A 75 18.33 16.82 -14.13
N SER A 76 18.41 15.47 -14.12
CA SER A 76 18.63 14.69 -12.91
C SER A 76 20.03 14.87 -12.29
N HIS A 77 21.04 15.21 -13.10
CA HIS A 77 22.37 15.51 -12.62
C HIS A 77 22.45 16.89 -11.97
N VAL A 78 21.95 17.93 -12.65
CA VAL A 78 21.99 19.33 -12.20
C VAL A 78 21.05 19.55 -10.99
N SER A 79 19.92 18.85 -10.92
CA SER A 79 19.09 18.79 -9.69
C SER A 79 19.65 17.86 -8.60
N GLY A 80 20.74 17.13 -8.88
CA GLY A 80 21.31 16.13 -7.98
C GLY A 80 22.08 16.73 -6.80
N MET A 81 21.85 16.18 -5.59
CA MET A 81 22.44 16.69 -4.34
C MET A 81 23.99 16.78 -4.36
N LYS A 82 24.66 15.85 -5.05
CA LYS A 82 26.13 15.84 -5.20
C LYS A 82 26.64 17.04 -6.03
N HIS A 83 25.87 17.49 -7.02
CA HIS A 83 26.17 18.66 -7.85
C HIS A 83 25.89 19.96 -7.08
N ILE A 84 24.70 20.09 -6.50
CA ILE A 84 24.29 21.25 -5.69
C ILE A 84 25.26 21.45 -4.51
N GLY A 85 25.65 20.37 -3.82
CA GLY A 85 26.62 20.41 -2.72
C GLY A 85 28.06 20.72 -3.15
N LEU A 86 28.41 20.56 -4.43
CA LEU A 86 29.70 20.99 -4.98
C LEU A 86 29.67 22.47 -5.38
N ALA A 87 28.59 22.91 -6.04
CA ALA A 87 28.34 24.31 -6.37
C ALA A 87 28.38 25.20 -5.12
N ARG A 88 27.67 24.78 -4.06
CA ARG A 88 27.65 25.48 -2.75
C ARG A 88 29.02 25.56 -2.09
N ARG A 89 29.86 24.53 -2.20
CA ARG A 89 31.24 24.54 -1.66
C ARG A 89 32.20 25.40 -2.47
N LYS A 90 31.96 25.56 -3.77
CA LYS A 90 32.72 26.45 -4.67
C LYS A 90 32.19 27.89 -4.71
N GLY A 91 31.10 28.21 -3.99
CA GLY A 91 30.52 29.56 -3.94
C GLY A 91 29.83 30.01 -5.24
N VAL A 92 29.40 29.07 -6.08
CA VAL A 92 28.87 29.32 -7.43
C VAL A 92 27.45 28.76 -7.59
N SER A 93 26.70 29.27 -8.57
CA SER A 93 25.33 28.81 -8.85
C SER A 93 25.30 27.32 -9.22
N SER A 94 24.28 26.60 -8.77
CA SER A 94 24.02 25.22 -9.20
C SER A 94 23.46 25.14 -10.62
N GLU A 95 22.95 26.24 -11.17
CA GLU A 95 22.47 26.32 -12.56
C GLU A 95 23.65 26.33 -13.53
N VAL A 96 24.13 25.15 -13.90
CA VAL A 96 25.10 24.96 -14.98
C VAL A 96 24.34 24.80 -16.29
N ARG A 97 24.67 25.62 -17.29
CA ARG A 97 24.15 25.44 -18.64
C ARG A 97 24.79 24.19 -19.25
N PRO A 98 24.04 23.36 -19.99
CA PRO A 98 24.61 22.21 -20.68
C PRO A 98 25.63 22.66 -21.73
N GLU A 99 26.90 22.39 -21.46
CA GLU A 99 27.99 22.52 -22.44
C GLU A 99 28.03 21.22 -23.27
N GLU A 100 27.99 21.31 -24.61
CA GLU A 100 28.16 20.12 -25.47
C GLU A 100 29.59 19.58 -25.28
N GLY A 101 29.70 18.44 -24.60
CA GLY A 101 30.96 17.78 -24.27
C GLY A 101 31.19 16.53 -25.10
N VAL A 102 32.46 16.23 -25.37
CA VAL A 102 32.88 14.94 -25.95
C VAL A 102 33.12 13.95 -24.81
N LEU A 103 32.74 12.69 -25.00
CA LEU A 103 33.11 11.61 -24.06
C LEU A 103 34.64 11.45 -24.03
N PRO A 104 35.29 11.52 -22.86
CA PRO A 104 36.72 11.20 -22.75
C PRO A 104 37.00 9.77 -23.20
N ALA A 105 38.14 9.50 -23.84
CA ALA A 105 38.47 8.18 -24.41
C ALA A 105 38.46 7.01 -23.40
N HIS A 106 38.59 7.31 -22.10
CA HIS A 106 38.51 6.35 -21.00
C HIS A 106 37.08 6.12 -20.46
N MET A 107 36.05 6.69 -21.09
CA MET A 107 34.64 6.55 -20.74
C MET A 107 33.83 6.05 -21.95
N ARG A 108 32.81 5.22 -21.70
CA ARG A 108 31.85 4.72 -22.70
C ARG A 108 30.42 4.97 -22.24
N LEU A 109 29.53 5.24 -23.19
CA LEU A 109 28.08 5.31 -22.98
C LEU A 109 27.45 3.96 -23.29
N CYS A 110 26.82 3.34 -22.29
CA CYS A 110 25.91 2.25 -22.52
C CYS A 110 24.56 2.79 -22.99
N VAL A 111 24.16 2.45 -24.22
CA VAL A 111 22.87 2.85 -24.79
C VAL A 111 21.68 2.06 -24.20
N VAL A 112 21.90 0.80 -23.84
CA VAL A 112 20.89 -0.10 -23.23
C VAL A 112 20.51 0.37 -21.81
N CYS A 113 21.51 0.75 -21.00
CA CYS A 113 21.32 1.17 -19.61
C CYS A 113 21.33 2.69 -19.39
N ASP A 114 21.47 3.46 -20.47
CA ASP A 114 21.63 4.93 -20.51
C ASP A 114 22.61 5.52 -19.46
N ARG A 115 23.82 4.95 -19.38
CA ARG A 115 24.84 5.33 -18.39
C ARG A 115 26.22 5.52 -19.02
N VAL A 116 26.89 6.61 -18.64
CA VAL A 116 28.32 6.84 -18.90
C VAL A 116 29.15 6.18 -17.80
N MET A 117 30.19 5.45 -18.18
CA MET A 117 31.05 4.71 -17.24
C MET A 117 32.46 4.47 -17.78
N PRO A 118 33.45 4.19 -16.90
CA PRO A 118 34.82 3.94 -17.33
C PRO A 118 34.96 2.74 -18.27
N THR A 119 35.80 2.86 -19.30
CA THR A 119 36.12 1.76 -20.23
C THR A 119 36.63 0.52 -19.50
N ALA A 120 37.37 0.69 -18.39
CA ALA A 120 37.84 -0.42 -17.54
C ALA A 120 36.69 -1.22 -16.89
N SER A 121 35.54 -0.59 -16.61
CA SER A 121 34.35 -1.23 -16.03
C SER A 121 33.37 -1.75 -17.09
N TRP A 122 33.65 -1.52 -18.38
CA TRP A 122 32.73 -1.84 -19.48
C TRP A 122 32.42 -3.34 -19.59
N ALA A 123 33.45 -4.19 -19.50
CA ALA A 123 33.29 -5.64 -19.59
C ALA A 123 32.43 -6.20 -18.43
N ALA A 124 32.68 -5.73 -17.20
CA ALA A 124 31.86 -6.08 -16.03
C ALA A 124 30.41 -5.56 -16.16
N HIS A 125 30.20 -4.41 -16.79
CA HIS A 125 28.87 -3.86 -17.00
C HIS A 125 28.04 -4.66 -18.01
N ILE A 126 28.59 -4.95 -19.20
CA ILE A 126 27.88 -5.73 -20.23
C ILE A 126 27.71 -7.21 -19.80
N GLY A 127 28.61 -7.71 -18.95
CA GLY A 127 28.45 -8.99 -18.27
C GLY A 127 27.40 -8.98 -17.14
N GLY A 128 26.95 -7.81 -16.69
CA GLY A 128 26.07 -7.67 -15.53
C GLY A 128 24.60 -8.00 -15.82
N THR A 129 23.94 -8.64 -14.86
CA THR A 129 22.54 -9.10 -14.93
C THR A 129 21.57 -8.02 -15.41
N ARG A 130 21.66 -6.82 -14.84
CA ARG A 130 20.83 -5.65 -15.21
C ARG A 130 21.00 -5.23 -16.68
N HIS A 131 22.20 -5.38 -17.26
CA HIS A 131 22.42 -5.05 -18.67
C HIS A 131 21.74 -6.09 -19.55
N ARG A 132 22.00 -7.38 -19.31
CA ARG A 132 21.44 -8.49 -20.09
C ARG A 132 19.91 -8.53 -20.04
N LYS A 133 19.28 -8.37 -18.87
CA LYS A 133 17.81 -8.27 -18.75
C LYS A 133 17.24 -7.13 -19.58
N MET A 134 17.85 -5.94 -19.50
CA MET A 134 17.42 -4.77 -20.27
C MET A 134 17.66 -4.94 -21.77
N GLU A 135 18.76 -5.60 -22.17
CA GLU A 135 19.08 -5.94 -23.56
C GLU A 135 18.06 -6.91 -24.15
N THR A 136 17.72 -7.99 -23.44
CA THR A 136 16.67 -8.95 -23.84
C THR A 136 15.30 -8.28 -23.94
N PHE A 137 14.93 -7.43 -22.98
CA PHE A 137 13.67 -6.66 -23.03
C PHE A 137 13.63 -5.68 -24.20
N VAL A 138 14.73 -4.96 -24.48
CA VAL A 138 14.84 -4.06 -25.64
C VAL A 138 14.78 -4.85 -26.95
N ARG A 139 15.40 -6.04 -27.02
CA ARG A 139 15.32 -6.95 -28.18
C ARG A 139 13.89 -7.44 -28.41
N TYR A 140 13.22 -7.92 -27.36
CA TYR A 140 11.82 -8.34 -27.41
C TYR A 140 10.91 -7.21 -27.89
N ARG A 141 11.01 -6.03 -27.25
CA ARG A 141 10.21 -4.86 -27.58
C ARG A 141 10.45 -4.39 -29.03
N ALA A 142 11.69 -4.37 -29.50
CA ALA A 142 11.99 -4.00 -30.89
C ALA A 142 11.44 -5.03 -31.89
N ALA A 143 11.53 -6.33 -31.58
CA ALA A 143 10.93 -7.39 -32.41
C ALA A 143 9.40 -7.33 -32.41
N PHE A 144 8.78 -6.97 -31.28
CA PHE A 144 7.34 -6.79 -31.12
C PHE A 144 6.83 -5.56 -31.87
N GLU A 145 7.42 -4.38 -31.64
CA GLU A 145 7.09 -3.14 -32.36
C GLU A 145 7.29 -3.30 -33.90
N GLU A 146 8.17 -4.19 -34.36
CA GLU A 146 8.34 -4.51 -35.79
C GLU A 146 7.40 -5.63 -36.29
N ALA A 147 6.93 -6.50 -35.39
CA ALA A 147 5.90 -7.50 -35.69
C ALA A 147 4.51 -6.86 -35.85
N GLU A 148 4.21 -5.78 -35.14
CA GLU A 148 2.94 -5.05 -35.24
C GLU A 148 2.79 -4.26 -36.55
N LYS A 149 3.88 -3.89 -37.23
CA LYS A 149 3.77 -3.08 -38.46
C LYS A 149 3.24 -3.86 -39.65
N ASP A 150 2.35 -3.22 -40.39
CA ASP A 150 2.04 -3.56 -41.79
C ASP A 150 3.34 -3.53 -42.63
N LYS A 151 3.58 -4.57 -43.43
CA LYS A 151 4.82 -4.74 -44.20
C LYS A 151 4.65 -5.57 -45.46
N ASN A 152 5.63 -5.47 -46.36
CA ASN A 152 5.67 -6.12 -47.67
C ASN A 152 4.41 -5.88 -48.54
N GLY A 153 3.73 -4.75 -48.33
CA GLY A 153 2.50 -4.39 -49.05
C GLY A 153 1.21 -5.03 -48.50
N VAL A 154 1.30 -5.79 -47.42
CA VAL A 154 0.14 -6.33 -46.68
C VAL A 154 -0.30 -5.30 -45.63
N VAL A 155 -1.59 -4.98 -45.65
CA VAL A 155 -2.26 -4.06 -44.71
C VAL A 155 -3.34 -4.83 -43.96
N ILE A 156 -3.39 -4.71 -42.64
CA ILE A 156 -4.38 -5.38 -41.78
C ILE A 156 -5.23 -4.36 -41.03
N THR A 157 -6.56 -4.52 -41.03
CA THR A 157 -7.47 -3.63 -40.27
C THR A 157 -7.23 -3.68 -38.77
N HIS A 158 -7.74 -2.66 -38.06
CA HIS A 158 -7.51 -2.39 -36.64
C HIS A 158 -6.09 -1.89 -36.30
N GLY A 159 -5.21 -1.74 -37.29
CA GLY A 159 -3.95 -0.97 -37.16
C GLY A 159 -2.99 -1.53 -36.10
N ASP A 160 -2.14 -0.65 -35.55
CA ASP A 160 -1.19 -1.00 -34.49
C ASP A 160 -1.90 -1.27 -33.14
N ASP A 161 -3.09 -0.69 -32.92
CA ASP A 161 -3.85 -0.83 -31.65
C ASP A 161 -4.46 -2.23 -31.47
N GLY A 162 -4.64 -2.99 -32.55
CA GLY A 162 -5.15 -4.37 -32.55
C GLY A 162 -6.66 -4.49 -32.37
N VAL A 163 -7.13 -5.71 -32.16
CA VAL A 163 -8.56 -6.03 -32.06
C VAL A 163 -9.00 -5.94 -30.60
N ASP A 164 -9.72 -4.88 -30.27
CA ASP A 164 -10.41 -4.76 -28.98
C ASP A 164 -11.90 -5.05 -29.14
N PHE A 165 -12.45 -5.90 -28.26
CA PHE A 165 -13.89 -6.16 -28.15
C PHE A 165 -14.58 -5.19 -27.17
N ASP A 166 -13.85 -4.21 -26.61
CA ASP A 166 -14.29 -3.31 -25.54
C ASP A 166 -14.79 -4.11 -24.31
N VAL A 167 -15.73 -3.53 -23.56
CA VAL A 167 -16.46 -4.18 -22.48
C VAL A 167 -17.67 -4.92 -23.03
N VAL A 168 -17.61 -6.25 -22.93
CA VAL A 168 -18.65 -7.20 -23.36
C VAL A 168 -19.46 -7.62 -22.14
N GLU A 169 -20.79 -7.53 -22.23
CA GLU A 169 -21.68 -8.01 -21.18
C GLU A 169 -21.58 -9.54 -21.03
N VAL A 170 -21.77 -10.03 -19.80
CA VAL A 170 -21.56 -11.46 -19.46
C VAL A 170 -22.44 -12.39 -20.31
N ALA A 171 -23.66 -11.98 -20.64
CA ALA A 171 -24.57 -12.74 -21.50
C ALA A 171 -24.02 -12.89 -22.93
N ASP A 172 -23.53 -11.79 -23.51
CA ASP A 172 -23.00 -11.76 -24.87
C ASP A 172 -21.66 -12.51 -24.96
N ALA A 173 -20.79 -12.34 -23.96
CA ALA A 173 -19.55 -13.11 -23.83
C ALA A 173 -19.81 -14.63 -23.68
N THR A 174 -20.89 -15.01 -22.98
CA THR A 174 -21.30 -16.42 -22.86
C THR A 174 -21.85 -16.99 -24.18
N ASN A 175 -22.57 -16.19 -24.95
CA ASN A 175 -23.07 -16.59 -26.27
C ASN A 175 -21.93 -16.68 -27.31
N GLY A 176 -21.01 -15.73 -27.25
CA GLY A 176 -19.88 -15.55 -28.16
C GLY A 176 -20.08 -14.32 -29.05
N VAL A 177 -19.08 -13.44 -29.08
CA VAL A 177 -19.04 -12.24 -29.93
C VAL A 177 -18.00 -12.40 -31.03
N GLN A 178 -18.20 -11.76 -32.19
CA GLN A 178 -17.34 -11.89 -33.36
C GLN A 178 -16.98 -10.54 -33.96
N THR A 179 -15.78 -10.45 -34.54
CA THR A 179 -15.33 -9.29 -35.32
C THR A 179 -14.47 -9.75 -36.49
N HIS A 180 -14.41 -8.90 -37.53
CA HIS A 180 -13.69 -9.21 -38.76
C HIS A 180 -12.34 -8.48 -38.80
N VAL A 181 -11.28 -9.22 -39.08
CA VAL A 181 -9.95 -8.71 -39.42
C VAL A 181 -9.77 -8.88 -40.93
N VAL A 182 -9.62 -7.76 -41.64
CA VAL A 182 -9.49 -7.75 -43.10
C VAL A 182 -8.03 -7.52 -43.48
N ILE A 183 -7.51 -8.42 -44.30
CA ILE A 183 -6.17 -8.34 -44.89
C ILE A 183 -6.30 -7.87 -46.33
N LYS A 184 -5.50 -6.87 -46.72
CA LYS A 184 -5.46 -6.30 -48.07
C LYS A 184 -4.04 -6.33 -48.63
N ASN A 185 -3.89 -6.84 -49.85
CA ASN A 185 -2.63 -6.75 -50.59
C ASN A 185 -2.64 -5.52 -51.51
N THR A 186 -1.80 -4.53 -51.20
CA THR A 186 -1.70 -3.25 -51.91
C THR A 186 -0.76 -3.28 -53.12
N VAL A 187 -0.06 -4.39 -53.38
CA VAL A 187 0.95 -4.51 -54.44
C VAL A 187 0.45 -5.44 -55.56
N PRO A 188 0.13 -4.92 -56.77
CA PRO A 188 -0.48 -5.71 -57.85
C PRO A 188 0.33 -6.89 -58.38
N GLN A 189 1.65 -6.94 -58.12
CA GLN A 189 2.56 -7.97 -58.63
C GLN A 189 3.13 -8.89 -57.54
N SER A 190 2.78 -8.70 -56.26
CA SER A 190 3.31 -9.54 -55.18
C SER A 190 2.62 -10.91 -55.15
N ARG A 191 3.36 -11.95 -54.76
CA ARG A 191 2.87 -13.34 -54.69
C ARG A 191 2.88 -13.81 -53.23
N ILE A 192 2.01 -13.21 -52.43
CA ILE A 192 1.95 -13.43 -50.98
C ILE A 192 0.85 -14.44 -50.66
N GLU A 193 1.20 -15.46 -49.88
CA GLU A 193 0.27 -16.45 -49.33
C GLU A 193 0.25 -16.37 -47.80
N VAL A 194 -0.93 -16.56 -47.20
CA VAL A 194 -1.06 -16.81 -45.76
C VAL A 194 -0.67 -18.26 -45.50
N ARG A 195 0.41 -18.47 -44.75
CA ARG A 195 0.89 -19.83 -44.38
C ARG A 195 0.22 -20.35 -43.12
N GLU A 196 0.13 -19.51 -42.10
CA GLU A 196 -0.37 -19.89 -40.78
C GLU A 196 -1.11 -18.70 -40.16
N ILE A 197 -2.25 -18.98 -39.52
CA ILE A 197 -2.93 -18.05 -38.62
C ILE A 197 -3.07 -18.79 -37.31
N ARG A 198 -2.52 -18.23 -36.22
CA ARG A 198 -2.64 -18.81 -34.89
C ARG A 198 -2.80 -17.73 -33.83
N LEU A 199 -3.08 -18.19 -32.62
CA LEU A 199 -3.01 -17.38 -31.41
C LEU A 199 -1.66 -17.57 -30.72
N GLY A 200 -1.18 -16.56 -30.00
CA GLY A 200 0.07 -16.63 -29.24
C GLY A 200 -0.01 -17.72 -28.16
N SER A 201 -1.13 -17.74 -27.44
CA SER A 201 -1.53 -18.81 -26.51
C SER A 201 -1.38 -20.22 -27.08
N ALA A 202 -1.76 -20.45 -28.34
CA ALA A 202 -1.67 -21.76 -28.99
C ALA A 202 -0.22 -22.21 -29.24
N ALA A 203 0.71 -21.28 -29.45
CA ALA A 203 2.13 -21.58 -29.51
C ALA A 203 2.73 -21.89 -28.12
N GLU A 204 2.14 -21.31 -27.07
CA GLU A 204 2.49 -21.49 -25.66
C GLU A 204 1.75 -22.68 -25.01
N ARG A 205 0.89 -23.39 -25.77
CA ARG A 205 -0.01 -24.48 -25.31
C ARG A 205 -1.02 -24.07 -24.22
N LEU A 206 -1.29 -22.78 -24.10
CA LEU A 206 -2.26 -22.23 -23.16
C LEU A 206 -3.68 -22.21 -23.79
N PRO A 207 -4.74 -22.48 -23.01
CA PRO A 207 -6.10 -22.31 -23.47
C PRO A 207 -6.41 -20.82 -23.69
N SER A 208 -7.17 -20.50 -24.74
CA SER A 208 -7.58 -19.13 -25.06
C SER A 208 -9.10 -19.00 -25.17
N PRO A 209 -9.70 -17.90 -24.68
CA PRO A 209 -11.10 -17.57 -24.92
C PRO A 209 -11.32 -16.98 -26.33
N PHE A 210 -10.24 -16.69 -27.06
CA PHE A 210 -10.29 -16.28 -28.46
C PHE A 210 -10.18 -17.50 -29.39
N THR A 211 -10.80 -17.40 -30.55
CA THR A 211 -10.72 -18.39 -31.63
C THR A 211 -10.68 -17.66 -32.97
N THR A 212 -10.03 -18.27 -33.97
CA THR A 212 -9.90 -17.71 -35.31
C THR A 212 -10.51 -18.66 -36.35
N SER A 213 -11.17 -18.11 -37.36
CA SER A 213 -11.61 -18.86 -38.54
C SER A 213 -11.47 -18.02 -39.81
N VAL A 214 -11.31 -18.68 -40.96
CA VAL A 214 -11.06 -18.03 -42.25
C VAL A 214 -12.28 -18.16 -43.14
N GLN A 215 -12.71 -17.06 -43.77
CA GLN A 215 -13.75 -17.11 -44.80
C GLN A 215 -13.13 -17.46 -46.16
N GLY A 216 -13.09 -18.75 -46.48
CA GLY A 216 -12.71 -19.28 -47.80
C GLY A 216 -11.52 -20.25 -47.77
N THR A 217 -11.30 -20.95 -48.88
CA THR A 217 -10.26 -21.98 -49.02
C THR A 217 -8.97 -21.50 -49.69
N ASN A 218 -8.93 -20.27 -50.21
CA ASN A 218 -7.80 -19.76 -50.98
C ASN A 218 -6.92 -18.81 -50.15
N MET A 219 -5.79 -19.31 -49.65
CA MET A 219 -4.81 -18.54 -48.86
C MET A 219 -3.99 -17.51 -49.66
N LYS A 220 -4.21 -17.37 -50.98
CA LYS A 220 -3.49 -16.41 -51.84
C LYS A 220 -4.07 -15.00 -51.72
N LEU A 221 -3.23 -14.03 -51.32
CA LEU A 221 -3.62 -12.62 -51.24
C LEU A 221 -3.58 -11.95 -52.62
N ILE A 222 -4.68 -12.02 -53.35
CA ILE A 222 -4.86 -11.35 -54.65
C ILE A 222 -5.01 -9.84 -54.40
N SER A 223 -4.19 -9.02 -55.07
CA SER A 223 -4.28 -7.57 -54.96
C SER A 223 -5.66 -7.06 -55.42
N GLY A 224 -6.24 -6.14 -54.66
CA GLY A 224 -7.60 -5.63 -54.88
C GLY A 224 -8.73 -6.55 -54.39
N ARG A 225 -8.44 -7.71 -53.79
CA ARG A 225 -9.42 -8.51 -53.04
C ARG A 225 -9.15 -8.44 -51.54
N GLU A 226 -10.22 -8.54 -50.76
CA GLU A 226 -10.18 -8.60 -49.31
C GLU A 226 -10.14 -10.06 -48.85
N PHE A 227 -9.34 -10.34 -47.83
CA PHE A 227 -9.27 -11.64 -47.16
C PHE A 227 -9.72 -11.47 -45.70
N HIS A 228 -10.73 -12.21 -45.29
CA HIS A 228 -11.40 -12.01 -44.00
C HIS A 228 -11.07 -13.15 -43.02
N ILE A 229 -10.52 -12.76 -41.87
CA ILE A 229 -10.39 -13.61 -40.67
C ILE A 229 -11.51 -13.19 -39.72
N ILE A 230 -12.30 -14.14 -39.24
CA ILE A 230 -13.24 -13.94 -38.14
C ILE A 230 -12.48 -14.25 -36.85
N VAL A 231 -12.37 -13.27 -35.97
CA VAL A 231 -11.95 -13.47 -34.59
C VAL A 231 -13.21 -13.57 -33.75
N SER A 232 -13.37 -14.67 -33.01
CA SER A 232 -14.49 -14.85 -32.08
C SER A 232 -13.96 -14.92 -30.65
N PHE A 233 -14.62 -14.23 -29.73
CA PHE A 233 -14.34 -14.29 -28.30
C PHE A 233 -15.55 -14.89 -27.58
N LYS A 234 -15.31 -15.90 -26.72
CA LYS A 234 -16.38 -16.56 -25.95
C LYS A 234 -15.88 -16.93 -24.56
N HIS A 235 -16.46 -16.32 -23.53
CA HIS A 235 -16.09 -16.59 -22.15
C HIS A 235 -17.23 -16.28 -21.15
N PRO A 236 -17.54 -17.16 -20.18
CA PRO A 236 -18.68 -16.97 -19.28
C PRO A 236 -18.35 -16.17 -18.01
N ASN A 237 -17.06 -15.99 -17.69
CA ASN A 237 -16.62 -15.39 -16.43
C ASN A 237 -16.19 -13.92 -16.61
N HIS A 238 -16.37 -13.14 -15.55
CA HIS A 238 -15.86 -11.77 -15.47
C HIS A 238 -14.32 -11.77 -15.47
N GLY A 239 -13.72 -10.95 -16.31
CA GLY A 239 -12.27 -10.82 -16.39
C GLY A 239 -11.82 -9.98 -17.57
N LYS A 240 -10.55 -9.58 -17.56
CA LYS A 240 -9.82 -9.04 -18.70
C LYS A 240 -9.05 -10.19 -19.36
N TYR A 241 -9.22 -10.35 -20.66
CA TYR A 241 -8.60 -11.39 -21.46
C TYR A 241 -7.80 -10.76 -22.59
N GLU A 242 -6.53 -11.16 -22.71
CA GLU A 242 -5.61 -10.69 -23.73
C GLU A 242 -4.95 -11.89 -24.43
N ASP A 243 -4.73 -11.78 -25.75
CA ASP A 243 -3.98 -12.75 -26.56
C ASP A 243 -3.34 -12.01 -27.75
N ARG A 244 -2.67 -12.74 -28.66
CA ARG A 244 -2.03 -12.18 -29.85
C ARG A 244 -2.44 -13.00 -31.07
N LEU A 245 -3.00 -12.33 -32.08
CA LEU A 245 -3.23 -12.92 -33.40
C LEU A 245 -1.93 -12.86 -34.19
N GLU A 246 -1.31 -14.01 -34.44
CA GLU A 246 -0.10 -14.14 -35.25
C GLU A 246 -0.47 -14.64 -36.65
N ILE A 247 -0.13 -13.86 -37.68
CA ILE A 247 -0.37 -14.22 -39.07
C ILE A 247 0.97 -14.30 -39.79
N ILE A 248 1.32 -15.50 -40.26
CA ILE A 248 2.56 -15.77 -40.99
C ILE A 248 2.26 -15.77 -42.49
N PHE A 249 2.99 -14.94 -43.21
CA PHE A 249 2.92 -14.80 -44.66
C PHE A 249 4.21 -15.34 -45.29
N GLU A 250 4.11 -15.79 -46.53
CA GLU A 250 5.26 -16.12 -47.37
C GLU A 250 5.17 -15.35 -48.69
N ASP A 251 6.22 -14.61 -49.03
CA ASP A 251 6.38 -14.03 -50.36
C ASP A 251 7.09 -15.05 -51.26
N LEU A 252 6.32 -15.67 -52.17
CA LEU A 252 6.79 -16.69 -53.10
C LEU A 252 7.80 -16.16 -54.14
N ALA A 253 7.88 -14.84 -54.35
CA ALA A 253 8.81 -14.24 -55.30
C ALA A 253 10.25 -14.20 -54.75
N ILE A 254 10.40 -13.98 -53.44
CA ILE A 254 11.70 -13.91 -52.74
C ILE A 254 11.96 -15.10 -51.79
N ARG A 255 10.99 -16.02 -51.65
CA ARG A 255 11.01 -17.17 -50.73
C ARG A 255 11.32 -16.78 -49.28
N GLN A 256 10.75 -15.67 -48.84
CA GLN A 256 10.93 -15.16 -47.47
C GLN A 256 9.60 -15.18 -46.73
N GLN A 257 9.63 -15.64 -45.49
CA GLN A 257 8.49 -15.57 -44.57
C GLN A 257 8.56 -14.32 -43.70
N PHE A 258 7.41 -13.78 -43.32
CA PHE A 258 7.30 -12.68 -42.37
C PHE A 258 6.00 -12.81 -41.57
N ALA A 259 6.02 -12.38 -40.32
CA ALA A 259 4.84 -12.39 -39.45
C ALA A 259 4.34 -10.98 -39.17
N ILE A 260 3.03 -10.76 -39.27
CA ILE A 260 2.35 -9.59 -38.71
C ILE A 260 1.55 -10.05 -37.49
N VAL A 261 1.65 -9.32 -36.39
CA VAL A 261 1.00 -9.62 -35.11
C VAL A 261 0.01 -8.51 -34.77
N ARG A 262 -1.17 -8.88 -34.25
CA ARG A 262 -2.18 -7.95 -33.72
C ARG A 262 -2.52 -8.36 -32.29
N PRO A 263 -2.49 -7.47 -31.28
CA PRO A 263 -3.03 -7.80 -29.98
C PRO A 263 -4.54 -8.05 -30.08
N LEU A 264 -5.05 -8.96 -29.26
CA LEU A 264 -6.47 -9.24 -29.04
C LEU A 264 -6.81 -8.88 -27.60
N ARG A 265 -7.90 -8.12 -27.37
CA ARG A 265 -8.36 -7.72 -26.04
C ARG A 265 -9.87 -7.87 -25.90
N ALA A 266 -10.33 -8.28 -24.72
CA ALA A 266 -11.73 -8.29 -24.35
C ALA A 266 -11.88 -8.13 -22.82
N VAL A 267 -12.87 -7.34 -22.39
CA VAL A 267 -13.20 -7.17 -20.97
C VAL A 267 -14.62 -7.68 -20.72
N VAL A 268 -14.79 -8.76 -19.95
CA VAL A 268 -16.11 -9.30 -19.61
C VAL A 268 -16.62 -8.65 -18.32
N GLY A 269 -17.67 -7.82 -18.44
CA GLY A 269 -18.20 -7.08 -17.31
C GLY A 269 -19.41 -6.21 -17.63
N SER A 270 -19.90 -5.54 -16.58
CA SER A 270 -20.98 -4.54 -16.70
C SER A 270 -20.43 -3.30 -17.41
N LYS A 271 -20.92 -3.03 -18.62
CA LYS A 271 -20.53 -1.88 -19.43
C LYS A 271 -20.94 -0.57 -18.75
N ALA A 272 -22.11 -0.54 -18.14
CA ALA A 272 -22.61 0.60 -17.38
C ALA A 272 -21.70 0.95 -16.18
N ASP A 273 -21.27 -0.05 -15.40
CA ASP A 273 -20.34 0.18 -14.28
C ASP A 273 -18.96 0.62 -14.80
N TYR A 274 -18.47 0.06 -15.90
CA TYR A 274 -17.19 0.45 -16.48
C TYR A 274 -17.17 1.90 -17.01
N GLU A 275 -18.22 2.32 -17.71
CA GLU A 275 -18.37 3.70 -18.18
C GLU A 275 -18.50 4.71 -17.02
N GLN A 276 -19.16 4.33 -15.93
CA GLN A 276 -19.32 5.14 -14.72
C GLN A 276 -18.03 5.24 -13.89
N LEU A 277 -17.22 4.17 -13.87
CA LEU A 277 -16.07 4.01 -12.98
C LEU A 277 -14.70 4.19 -13.66
N ARG A 278 -14.59 4.27 -14.98
CA ARG A 278 -13.30 4.55 -15.64
C ARG A 278 -12.62 5.82 -15.11
N PRO A 279 -11.27 5.87 -15.02
CA PRO A 279 -10.55 7.06 -14.58
C PRO A 279 -10.85 8.26 -15.49
N ARG A 280 -11.08 9.43 -14.88
CA ARG A 280 -11.41 10.68 -15.60
C ARG A 280 -10.19 11.44 -16.11
N ALA A 281 -9.02 11.14 -15.57
CA ALA A 281 -7.74 11.74 -15.95
C ALA A 281 -6.58 10.74 -15.72
N PRO A 282 -5.57 10.71 -16.60
CA PRO A 282 -4.41 9.83 -16.47
C PRO A 282 -3.61 10.14 -15.20
N TYR A 283 -2.92 9.14 -14.67
CA TYR A 283 -2.08 9.29 -13.48
C TYR A 283 -0.80 10.09 -13.77
N VAL A 284 -0.54 11.12 -12.96
CA VAL A 284 0.66 11.95 -12.98
C VAL A 284 1.26 11.97 -11.56
N PRO A 285 2.45 11.39 -11.35
CA PRO A 285 3.12 11.40 -10.04
C PRO A 285 3.35 12.82 -9.51
N ARG A 286 3.04 13.06 -8.23
CA ARG A 286 3.39 14.32 -7.55
C ARG A 286 4.92 14.43 -7.44
N LYS A 287 5.48 15.55 -7.90
CA LYS A 287 6.91 15.87 -7.72
C LYS A 287 7.13 16.38 -6.29
N ARG A 288 8.10 15.83 -5.56
CA ARG A 288 8.53 16.39 -4.26
C ARG A 288 9.11 17.78 -4.47
N THR A 289 8.72 18.73 -3.63
CA THR A 289 9.21 20.12 -3.66
C THR A 289 10.23 20.34 -2.57
N ASN A 290 11.43 20.80 -2.93
CA ASN A 290 12.47 21.11 -1.94
C ASN A 290 12.04 22.29 -1.07
N ARG A 291 11.98 22.09 0.25
CA ARG A 291 11.65 23.15 1.20
C ARG A 291 12.83 24.10 1.41
N ASP A 292 12.72 25.32 0.87
CA ASP A 292 13.53 26.47 1.29
C ASP A 292 13.43 26.70 2.81
N ALA A 293 14.49 27.21 3.44
CA ALA A 293 14.54 27.44 4.88
C ALA A 293 13.45 28.41 5.38
N GLU A 294 12.92 28.13 6.57
CA GLU A 294 11.98 29.00 7.28
C GLU A 294 12.76 29.99 8.15
N THR A 295 13.06 31.17 7.59
CA THR A 295 13.86 32.22 8.25
C THR A 295 13.02 33.07 9.19
N GLN A 296 11.75 33.33 8.85
CA GLN A 296 10.80 34.07 9.67
C GLN A 296 9.43 33.40 9.59
N VAL A 297 8.89 33.00 10.74
CA VAL A 297 7.52 32.46 10.85
C VAL A 297 6.73 33.34 11.80
N VAL A 298 5.68 33.98 11.29
CA VAL A 298 4.72 34.75 12.10
C VAL A 298 3.73 33.75 12.73
N PRO A 299 3.65 33.65 14.07
CA PRO A 299 2.85 32.64 14.75
C PRO A 299 1.34 32.90 14.60
N GLY A 300 0.57 31.82 14.47
CA GLY A 300 -0.86 31.89 14.24
C GLY A 300 -1.69 32.11 15.51
N VAL A 301 -3.00 32.25 15.34
CA VAL A 301 -3.97 32.16 16.46
C VAL A 301 -4.45 30.71 16.55
N PRO A 302 -4.22 29.97 17.64
CA PRO A 302 -4.66 28.59 17.78
C PRO A 302 -6.15 28.49 18.14
N PRO A 303 -6.84 27.37 17.82
CA PRO A 303 -8.27 27.24 18.09
C PRO A 303 -8.56 27.12 19.60
N PRO A 304 -9.74 27.57 20.08
CA PRO A 304 -10.12 27.56 21.49
C PRO A 304 -9.93 26.19 22.17
N ALA A 305 -10.19 25.10 21.46
CA ALA A 305 -9.93 23.73 21.87
C ALA A 305 -8.55 23.50 22.52
N THR A 306 -7.52 24.19 22.06
CA THR A 306 -6.13 24.00 22.55
C THR A 306 -5.85 24.70 23.88
N SER A 307 -6.69 25.67 24.28
CA SER A 307 -6.53 26.44 25.52
C SER A 307 -7.46 26.01 26.66
N THR A 308 -8.40 25.08 26.42
CA THR A 308 -9.36 24.59 27.43
C THR A 308 -8.69 23.85 28.59
N THR A 309 -7.63 23.08 28.31
CA THR A 309 -6.90 22.30 29.32
C THR A 309 -5.78 23.13 29.95
N LYS A 310 -5.84 23.35 31.27
CA LYS A 310 -4.79 24.03 32.03
C LYS A 310 -3.66 23.07 32.40
N TRP A 311 -2.50 23.24 31.77
CA TRP A 311 -1.32 22.40 31.98
C TRP A 311 -0.47 22.89 33.17
N VAL A 312 -0.02 21.95 34.01
CA VAL A 312 0.91 22.20 35.12
C VAL A 312 2.36 21.95 34.69
N THR A 313 2.60 20.93 33.85
CA THR A 313 3.94 20.66 33.30
C THR A 313 4.07 21.11 31.84
N LYS A 314 5.21 21.71 31.50
CA LYS A 314 5.54 22.12 30.13
C LYS A 314 6.16 20.94 29.38
N LEU A 315 5.47 20.47 28.34
CA LEU A 315 5.93 19.41 27.44
C LEU A 315 7.35 19.71 26.89
N PRO A 316 8.36 18.85 27.13
CA PRO A 316 9.72 19.05 26.63
C PRO A 316 9.83 19.21 25.11
N ILE A 317 10.94 19.80 24.66
CA ILE A 317 11.30 19.88 23.24
C ILE A 317 12.23 18.72 22.92
N ALA A 318 11.82 17.84 22.02
CA ALA A 318 12.60 16.68 21.57
C ALA A 318 12.91 16.84 20.08
N ASN A 319 13.98 17.55 19.73
CA ASN A 319 14.34 17.78 18.32
C ASN A 319 15.19 16.64 17.77
N ILE A 320 14.96 16.27 16.50
CA ILE A 320 15.73 15.24 15.80
C ILE A 320 17.22 15.61 15.82
N PRO A 321 18.13 14.73 16.29
CA PRO A 321 19.56 14.99 16.31
C PRO A 321 20.12 15.27 14.91
N LYS A 322 20.88 16.36 14.73
CA LYS A 322 21.42 16.77 13.41
C LYS A 322 22.18 15.65 12.68
N GLY A 323 22.98 14.87 13.41
CA GLY A 323 23.72 13.74 12.82
C GLY A 323 22.86 12.55 12.42
N LEU A 324 21.71 12.34 13.07
CA LEU A 324 20.73 11.32 12.64
C LEU A 324 20.00 11.80 11.38
N ALA A 325 19.51 13.03 11.36
CA ALA A 325 18.88 13.64 10.18
C ALA A 325 19.82 13.62 8.96
N GLY A 326 21.11 13.90 9.16
CA GLY A 326 22.13 13.81 8.10
C GLY A 326 22.26 12.38 7.53
N ALA A 327 22.35 11.36 8.38
CA ALA A 327 22.43 9.97 7.96
C ALA A 327 21.17 9.54 7.17
N LEU A 328 19.98 9.82 7.72
CA LEU A 328 18.68 9.50 7.10
C LEU A 328 18.45 10.20 5.75
N TYR A 329 19.08 11.36 5.53
CA TYR A 329 18.99 12.12 4.27
C TYR A 329 20.04 11.70 3.22
N SER A 330 21.10 10.98 3.63
CA SER A 330 22.29 10.73 2.80
C SER A 330 22.34 9.39 2.08
N GLY A 331 21.56 8.39 2.52
CA GLY A 331 21.65 7.02 2.03
C GLY A 331 20.68 6.71 0.90
N ASP A 332 21.17 6.05 -0.15
CA ASP A 332 20.36 5.59 -1.28
C ASP A 332 19.63 4.25 -0.96
N LEU A 333 20.07 3.50 0.06
CA LEU A 333 19.55 2.17 0.46
C LEU A 333 19.16 2.11 1.95
N THR A 334 17.91 1.70 2.23
CA THR A 334 17.35 1.60 3.59
C THR A 334 18.20 0.76 4.54
N THR A 335 18.68 -0.40 4.08
CA THR A 335 19.44 -1.38 4.88
C THR A 335 20.81 -0.85 5.31
N GLU A 336 21.48 -0.07 4.45
CA GLU A 336 22.77 0.57 4.76
C GLU A 336 22.59 1.62 5.86
N VAL A 337 21.56 2.47 5.72
CA VAL A 337 21.23 3.50 6.73
C VAL A 337 20.84 2.87 8.06
N ALA A 338 20.03 1.80 8.06
CA ALA A 338 19.68 1.06 9.26
C ALA A 338 20.91 0.45 9.94
N THR A 339 21.83 -0.12 9.17
CA THR A 339 23.10 -0.68 9.69
C THR A 339 23.95 0.41 10.34
N GLU A 340 24.09 1.58 9.72
CA GLU A 340 24.88 2.68 10.28
C GLU A 340 24.23 3.30 11.53
N VAL A 341 22.90 3.45 11.56
CA VAL A 341 22.16 3.90 12.76
C VAL A 341 22.31 2.87 13.89
N ARG A 342 22.18 1.56 13.61
CA ARG A 342 22.41 0.50 14.59
C ARG A 342 23.83 0.57 15.18
N ARG A 343 24.84 0.79 14.33
CA ARG A 343 26.26 0.82 14.72
C ARG A 343 26.66 2.07 15.52
N THR A 344 26.06 3.23 15.21
CA THR A 344 26.52 4.53 15.76
C THR A 344 25.59 5.17 16.79
N ARG A 345 24.31 4.84 16.80
CA ARG A 345 23.28 5.50 17.63
C ARG A 345 22.71 4.60 18.71
N LEU A 346 22.32 3.39 18.34
CA LEU A 346 21.67 2.44 19.23
C LEU A 346 22.66 1.86 20.26
N PRO A 347 22.20 1.55 21.49
CA PRO A 347 23.01 0.83 22.48
C PRO A 347 23.18 -0.64 22.08
N ALA A 348 24.29 -1.25 22.50
CA ALA A 348 24.60 -2.66 22.24
C ALA A 348 23.64 -3.64 22.96
N HIS A 349 23.12 -3.24 24.11
CA HIS A 349 22.13 -4.00 24.89
C HIS A 349 20.93 -3.12 25.21
N LEU A 350 19.75 -3.73 25.30
CA LEU A 350 18.49 -3.08 25.68
C LEU A 350 18.17 -3.45 27.13
N ASP A 351 18.37 -2.50 28.04
CA ASP A 351 18.19 -2.61 29.49
C ASP A 351 17.52 -1.34 30.04
N SER A 352 17.27 -1.26 31.35
CA SER A 352 16.58 -0.14 31.99
C SER A 352 17.28 1.21 31.85
N THR A 353 18.61 1.23 31.69
CA THR A 353 19.42 2.44 31.51
C THR A 353 19.44 2.87 30.04
N SER A 354 19.50 1.92 29.12
CA SER A 354 19.61 2.17 27.68
C SER A 354 18.26 2.35 26.97
N TYR A 355 17.16 1.88 27.61
CA TYR A 355 15.79 1.85 27.11
C TYR A 355 15.32 3.16 26.45
N GLY A 356 15.43 4.27 27.18
CA GLY A 356 14.96 5.58 26.71
C GLY A 356 15.68 6.00 25.44
N ARG A 357 17.01 5.89 25.42
CA ARG A 357 17.85 6.23 24.27
C ARG A 357 17.54 5.35 23.07
N HIS A 358 17.43 4.03 23.26
CA HIS A 358 17.14 3.08 22.17
C HIS A 358 15.88 3.48 21.40
N PHE A 359 14.76 3.62 22.11
CA PHE A 359 13.49 3.94 21.47
C PHE A 359 13.37 5.39 20.98
N GLN A 360 14.11 6.35 21.57
CA GLN A 360 14.12 7.74 21.08
C GLN A 360 14.76 7.87 19.71
N GLU A 361 15.86 7.15 19.43
CA GLU A 361 16.49 7.13 18.11
C GLU A 361 15.54 6.54 17.05
N LEU A 362 14.82 5.46 17.38
CA LEU A 362 13.82 4.86 16.47
C LEU A 362 12.62 5.79 16.22
N LEU A 363 12.13 6.45 17.28
CA LEU A 363 11.03 7.41 17.19
C LEU A 363 11.41 8.65 16.35
N TRP A 364 12.67 9.11 16.41
CA TRP A 364 13.17 10.15 15.50
C TRP A 364 13.33 9.66 14.05
N CYS A 365 13.69 8.39 13.82
CA CYS A 365 13.71 7.82 12.46
C CYS A 365 12.32 7.77 11.82
N GLU A 366 11.29 7.49 12.63
CA GLU A 366 9.90 7.55 12.20
C GLU A 366 9.43 8.99 12.01
N GLU A 367 9.70 9.89 12.98
CA GLU A 367 9.36 11.31 12.88
C GLU A 367 9.94 11.95 11.62
N PHE A 368 11.20 11.66 11.29
CA PHE A 368 11.85 12.19 10.08
C PHE A 368 11.11 11.76 8.81
N LYS A 369 10.72 10.48 8.70
CA LYS A 369 9.94 9.99 7.56
C LYS A 369 8.54 10.63 7.52
N MET A 370 7.86 10.76 8.66
CA MET A 370 6.57 11.45 8.75
C MET A 370 6.65 12.91 8.29
N GLN A 371 7.73 13.62 8.63
CA GLN A 371 7.95 15.00 8.19
C GLN A 371 8.23 15.09 6.68
N HIS A 372 9.05 14.18 6.14
CA HIS A 372 9.42 14.14 4.72
C HIS A 372 8.27 13.66 3.80
N ASP A 373 7.45 12.73 4.26
CA ASP A 373 6.26 12.26 3.53
C ASP A 373 5.18 13.35 3.43
N LEU A 374 5.16 14.28 4.39
CA LEU A 374 4.21 15.39 4.39
C LEU A 374 4.56 16.45 3.32
N GLU A 375 5.80 16.49 2.84
CA GLU A 375 6.30 17.43 1.82
C GLU A 375 5.73 17.13 0.42
N LEU A 376 5.26 15.89 0.20
CA LEU A 376 4.52 15.48 -1.01
C LEU A 376 3.17 16.20 -1.19
N TYR A 377 2.67 16.82 -0.12
CA TYR A 377 1.39 17.54 -0.11
C TYR A 377 1.55 19.05 -0.16
N ASP A 378 2.77 19.59 -0.09
CA ASP A 378 3.00 21.03 -0.18
C ASP A 378 2.48 21.58 -1.51
N MET A 379 1.69 22.65 -1.44
CA MET A 379 0.99 23.22 -2.59
C MET A 379 1.60 24.56 -2.97
N HIS A 380 1.58 24.86 -4.26
CA HIS A 380 2.15 26.06 -4.83
C HIS A 380 1.09 26.74 -5.69
N ASP A 381 1.14 28.06 -5.77
CA ASP A 381 0.25 28.85 -6.62
C ASP A 381 -1.26 28.72 -6.30
N VAL A 382 -1.61 28.47 -5.02
CA VAL A 382 -3.00 28.29 -4.56
C VAL A 382 -3.61 29.57 -4.00
N THR A 383 -4.93 29.72 -4.09
CA THR A 383 -5.70 30.86 -3.54
C THR A 383 -6.26 30.55 -2.15
N LEU A 384 -6.62 31.60 -1.39
CA LEU A 384 -7.31 31.50 -0.11
C LEU A 384 -8.60 32.33 -0.15
N ALA A 385 -9.74 31.70 0.15
CA ALA A 385 -11.04 32.39 0.20
C ALA A 385 -11.34 32.88 1.63
N LYS A 386 -11.49 34.19 1.82
CA LYS A 386 -11.74 34.78 3.15
C LYS A 386 -13.24 34.86 3.46
N HIS A 387 -13.65 34.25 4.56
CA HIS A 387 -15.01 34.29 5.10
C HIS A 387 -14.99 34.69 6.58
N GLY A 388 -15.27 35.96 6.86
CA GLY A 388 -15.15 36.52 8.21
C GLY A 388 -13.69 36.49 8.71
N ILE A 389 -13.47 35.81 9.84
CA ILE A 389 -12.13 35.58 10.41
C ILE A 389 -11.39 34.39 9.79
N TYR A 390 -12.09 33.53 9.04
CA TYR A 390 -11.54 32.29 8.51
C TYR A 390 -11.04 32.46 7.07
N TYR A 391 -9.89 31.85 6.80
CA TYR A 391 -9.35 31.69 5.46
C TYR A 391 -9.50 30.23 5.04
N HIS A 392 -10.31 29.99 4.02
CA HIS A 392 -10.55 28.68 3.47
C HIS A 392 -9.45 28.33 2.47
N LEU A 393 -8.82 27.18 2.70
CA LEU A 393 -7.86 26.57 1.81
C LEU A 393 -8.45 25.26 1.28
N ASP A 394 -8.59 25.14 -0.04
CA ASP A 394 -8.93 23.87 -0.67
C ASP A 394 -7.70 22.94 -0.71
N VAL A 395 -7.88 21.69 -0.31
CA VAL A 395 -6.80 20.70 -0.14
C VAL A 395 -7.16 19.43 -0.93
N PRO A 396 -6.63 19.24 -2.15
CA PRO A 396 -6.91 18.07 -2.98
C PRO A 396 -6.40 16.78 -2.33
N GLY A 397 -7.34 15.90 -1.94
CA GLY A 397 -7.09 14.66 -1.22
C GLY A 397 -7.47 14.69 0.27
N LEU A 398 -8.02 15.80 0.78
CA LEU A 398 -8.43 15.92 2.19
C LEU A 398 -9.48 14.88 2.63
N ALA A 399 -10.50 14.64 1.79
CA ALA A 399 -11.49 13.56 2.00
C ALA A 399 -10.86 12.14 1.99
N GLU A 400 -9.63 12.00 1.54
CA GLU A 400 -8.84 10.76 1.56
C GLU A 400 -7.89 10.67 2.77
N ASN A 401 -7.94 11.64 3.69
CA ASN A 401 -6.93 11.86 4.73
C ASN A 401 -5.49 11.97 4.15
N ARG A 402 -5.35 12.62 2.97
CA ARG A 402 -4.10 12.78 2.22
C ARG A 402 -3.93 14.24 1.70
N PRO A 403 -3.33 15.15 2.49
CA PRO A 403 -2.75 14.94 3.81
C PRO A 403 -3.83 14.76 4.89
N SER A 404 -3.49 14.05 5.97
CA SER A 404 -4.30 14.02 7.18
C SER A 404 -4.13 15.35 7.90
N VAL A 405 -5.24 16.05 8.16
CA VAL A 405 -5.26 17.40 8.76
C VAL A 405 -6.35 17.47 9.81
N LEU A 406 -5.97 17.86 11.03
CA LEU A 406 -6.81 17.83 12.23
C LEU A 406 -7.08 19.24 12.77
N ILE A 407 -8.07 19.39 13.65
CA ILE A 407 -8.26 20.66 14.39
C ILE A 407 -7.04 20.92 15.29
N GLY A 408 -6.47 22.12 15.19
CA GLY A 408 -5.24 22.53 15.86
C GLY A 408 -3.96 22.34 15.05
N ASP A 409 -4.02 21.59 13.93
CA ASP A 409 -2.86 21.43 13.04
C ASP A 409 -2.46 22.73 12.37
N ARG A 410 -1.24 22.73 11.83
CA ARG A 410 -0.52 23.94 11.42
C ARG A 410 -0.16 23.87 9.95
N ILE A 411 -0.56 24.90 9.23
CA ILE A 411 -0.30 25.08 7.81
C ILE A 411 0.45 26.40 7.66
N LEU A 412 1.68 26.35 7.15
CA LEU A 412 2.44 27.56 6.84
C LEU A 412 2.03 28.07 5.46
N VAL A 413 1.81 29.38 5.37
CA VAL A 413 1.45 30.07 4.13
C VAL A 413 2.45 31.19 3.85
N GLN A 414 2.96 31.23 2.63
CA GLN A 414 3.79 32.30 2.09
C GLN A 414 3.13 32.87 0.85
N ARG A 415 3.20 34.18 0.62
CA ARG A 415 2.67 34.80 -0.60
C ARG A 415 3.53 34.39 -1.81
N TYR A 416 2.90 34.04 -2.91
CA TYR A 416 3.62 33.73 -4.14
C TYR A 416 4.38 34.98 -4.63
N GLY A 417 5.68 34.86 -4.86
CA GLY A 417 6.55 35.95 -5.29
C GLY A 417 7.01 36.92 -4.19
N SER A 418 6.74 36.67 -2.90
CA SER A 418 7.36 37.45 -1.81
C SER A 418 8.80 37.00 -1.53
N GLU A 419 9.51 37.73 -0.67
CA GLU A 419 10.81 37.30 -0.14
C GLU A 419 10.74 35.86 0.42
N LYS A 420 11.69 35.03 0.02
CA LYS A 420 11.77 33.63 0.45
C LYS A 420 12.04 33.54 1.94
N GLY A 421 11.44 32.56 2.59
CA GLY A 421 11.62 32.29 4.03
C GLY A 421 10.70 33.05 4.99
N HIS A 422 9.91 34.03 4.54
CA HIS A 422 8.86 34.67 5.35
C HIS A 422 7.51 33.92 5.25
N TRP A 423 7.04 33.33 6.35
CA TRP A 423 5.85 32.48 6.43
C TRP A 423 4.87 32.96 7.51
N TYR A 424 3.58 32.70 7.30
CA TYR A 424 2.52 32.87 8.29
C TYR A 424 1.99 31.51 8.71
N GLU A 425 1.94 31.26 10.02
CA GLU A 425 1.36 30.04 10.58
C GLU A 425 -0.17 30.20 10.68
N GLY A 426 -0.90 29.35 9.96
CA GLY A 426 -2.35 29.23 10.05
C GLY A 426 -2.72 28.00 10.85
N HIS A 427 -3.55 28.16 11.88
CA HIS A 427 -4.09 27.01 12.61
C HIS A 427 -5.45 26.60 12.07
N VAL A 428 -5.62 25.29 11.89
CA VAL A 428 -6.87 24.66 11.47
C VAL A 428 -7.89 24.75 12.60
N HIS A 429 -8.98 25.47 12.36
CA HIS A 429 -10.11 25.61 13.28
C HIS A 429 -11.22 24.61 12.99
N PHE A 430 -11.42 24.27 11.71
CA PHE A 430 -12.35 23.23 11.29
C PHE A 430 -11.88 22.59 9.98
N VAL A 431 -12.34 21.36 9.75
CA VAL A 431 -12.04 20.55 8.56
C VAL A 431 -13.37 20.24 7.88
N ARG A 432 -13.48 20.52 6.58
CA ARG A 432 -14.59 20.08 5.71
C ARG A 432 -14.08 19.00 4.75
N GLN A 433 -14.96 18.42 3.93
CA GLN A 433 -14.59 17.34 3.00
C GLN A 433 -13.42 17.69 2.06
N VAL A 434 -13.37 18.93 1.54
CA VAL A 434 -12.34 19.35 0.56
C VAL A 434 -11.56 20.61 0.95
N SER A 435 -11.94 21.27 2.05
CA SER A 435 -11.38 22.56 2.47
C SER A 435 -11.10 22.60 3.98
N VAL A 436 -10.03 23.26 4.40
CA VAL A 436 -9.75 23.56 5.81
C VAL A 436 -9.96 25.05 6.12
N GLY A 437 -10.49 25.34 7.30
CA GLY A 437 -10.63 26.71 7.81
C GLY A 437 -9.42 27.12 8.66
N LEU A 438 -8.63 28.06 8.18
CA LEU A 438 -7.42 28.57 8.84
C LEU A 438 -7.66 29.94 9.49
N VAL A 439 -7.03 30.18 10.63
CA VAL A 439 -6.88 31.51 11.22
C VAL A 439 -5.39 31.82 11.40
N PHE A 440 -5.01 33.03 10.99
CA PHE A 440 -3.64 33.54 11.01
C PHE A 440 -3.51 34.69 12.02
N HIS A 441 -2.27 35.15 12.23
CA HIS A 441 -1.99 36.38 12.97
C HIS A 441 -2.74 37.60 12.38
N ALA A 442 -3.04 38.61 13.21
CA ALA A 442 -3.71 39.83 12.78
C ALA A 442 -2.95 40.63 11.68
N SER A 443 -1.63 40.44 11.57
CA SER A 443 -0.82 41.03 10.47
C SER A 443 -0.99 40.33 9.12
N PHE A 444 -1.66 39.16 9.06
CA PHE A 444 -1.92 38.46 7.80
C PHE A 444 -3.09 39.09 7.04
N HIS A 445 -2.74 40.01 6.14
CA HIS A 445 -3.68 40.65 5.23
C HIS A 445 -3.78 39.82 3.95
N GLY A 446 -4.84 39.01 3.84
CA GLY A 446 -5.19 38.32 2.60
C GLY A 446 -5.67 39.30 1.54
N HIS A 447 -4.73 39.91 0.82
CA HIS A 447 -5.01 40.92 -0.20
C HIS A 447 -5.58 40.29 -1.48
N THR A 448 -6.83 40.63 -1.82
CA THR A 448 -7.55 40.26 -3.07
C THR A 448 -7.75 38.76 -3.34
N LEU A 449 -8.92 38.41 -3.91
CA LEU A 449 -9.30 37.04 -4.29
C LEU A 449 -8.37 36.37 -5.31
N THR A 450 -7.48 37.14 -5.94
CA THR A 450 -6.52 36.70 -6.96
C THR A 450 -5.11 36.45 -6.42
N SER A 451 -4.83 36.73 -5.13
CA SER A 451 -3.50 36.43 -4.57
C SER A 451 -3.26 34.93 -4.47
N LYS A 452 -2.11 34.53 -5.02
CA LYS A 452 -1.58 33.17 -4.97
C LYS A 452 -0.60 33.00 -3.81
N TYR A 453 -0.53 31.79 -3.29
CA TYR A 453 0.24 31.43 -2.10
C TYR A 453 0.95 30.09 -2.29
N ASN A 454 2.08 29.94 -1.60
CA ASN A 454 2.73 28.67 -1.34
C ASN A 454 2.30 28.18 0.04
N VAL A 455 2.02 26.89 0.16
CA VAL A 455 1.44 26.25 1.35
C VAL A 455 2.27 25.05 1.75
N ARG A 456 2.65 24.98 3.02
CA ARG A 456 3.36 23.83 3.59
C ARG A 456 2.63 23.23 4.77
N PHE A 457 2.49 21.91 4.77
CA PHE A 457 1.86 21.17 5.86
C PHE A 457 2.91 20.84 6.94
N LYS A 458 2.58 21.11 8.22
CA LYS A 458 3.47 20.82 9.35
C LYS A 458 2.93 19.69 10.22
N LEU A 459 3.77 18.70 10.47
CA LEU A 459 3.47 17.58 11.34
C LEU A 459 3.13 18.07 12.75
N ASN A 460 2.01 17.59 13.29
CA ASN A 460 1.67 17.77 14.69
C ASN A 460 2.60 16.90 15.56
N ARG A 461 3.65 17.53 16.09
CA ARG A 461 4.69 16.84 16.88
C ARG A 461 4.22 16.45 18.29
N ASN A 462 3.02 16.84 18.73
CA ASN A 462 2.63 16.66 20.14
C ASN A 462 2.52 15.18 20.57
N PRO A 463 1.89 14.26 19.82
CA PRO A 463 1.88 12.83 20.17
C PRO A 463 3.30 12.25 20.30
N LEU A 464 4.18 12.53 19.33
CA LEU A 464 5.57 12.06 19.34
C LEU A 464 6.36 12.66 20.51
N ARG A 465 6.15 13.95 20.83
CA ARG A 465 6.77 14.60 21.99
C ARG A 465 6.30 14.02 23.31
N ARG A 466 5.03 13.58 23.44
CA ARG A 466 4.55 12.83 24.62
C ARG A 466 5.23 11.47 24.76
N GLN A 467 5.49 10.78 23.65
CA GLN A 467 6.29 9.56 23.64
C GLN A 467 7.75 9.84 24.04
N HIS A 468 8.39 10.91 23.52
CA HIS A 468 9.73 11.32 23.97
C HIS A 468 9.79 11.70 25.46
N GLU A 469 8.80 12.44 25.97
CA GLU A 469 8.63 12.76 27.40
C GLU A 469 8.53 11.48 28.25
N ALA A 470 7.70 10.52 27.80
CA ALA A 470 7.58 9.21 28.45
C ALA A 470 8.90 8.43 28.46
N LEU A 471 9.64 8.42 27.34
CA LEU A 471 10.93 7.74 27.23
C LEU A 471 12.04 8.40 28.08
N SER A 472 12.14 9.74 28.08
CA SER A 472 13.13 10.49 28.87
C SER A 472 12.89 10.48 30.37
N SER A 473 11.65 10.26 30.82
CA SER A 473 11.34 10.30 32.25
C SER A 473 11.95 9.09 32.99
N ALA A 474 12.61 9.36 34.11
CA ALA A 474 13.13 8.34 35.02
C ALA A 474 12.01 7.41 35.49
N PHE A 475 12.29 6.11 35.53
CA PHE A 475 11.28 5.08 35.79
C PHE A 475 11.86 3.91 36.59
N ASN A 476 11.69 3.99 37.91
CA ASN A 476 12.19 3.02 38.88
C ASN A 476 11.56 1.61 38.81
N PRO A 477 10.30 1.40 38.35
CA PRO A 477 9.70 0.06 38.24
C PRO A 477 10.29 -0.81 37.12
N GLU A 478 11.58 -1.16 37.20
CA GLU A 478 12.31 -1.96 36.19
C GLU A 478 11.58 -3.27 35.82
N ARG A 479 10.94 -3.92 36.80
CA ARG A 479 10.10 -5.11 36.64
C ARG A 479 8.99 -4.99 35.57
N ILE A 480 8.60 -3.78 35.17
CA ILE A 480 7.67 -3.54 34.05
C ILE A 480 8.39 -3.65 32.71
N LEU A 481 9.55 -3.00 32.57
CA LEU A 481 10.27 -2.94 31.30
C LEU A 481 11.03 -4.25 31.00
N PHE A 482 11.63 -4.85 32.04
CA PHE A 482 12.47 -6.05 31.95
C PHE A 482 12.17 -7.04 33.09
N PRO A 483 11.03 -7.76 33.03
CA PRO A 483 10.58 -8.64 34.12
C PRO A 483 11.53 -9.82 34.40
N ARG A 484 12.12 -9.88 35.60
CA ARG A 484 13.00 -10.99 36.03
C ARG A 484 12.21 -12.10 36.72
N ALA A 485 12.84 -13.26 36.96
CA ALA A 485 12.18 -14.39 37.63
C ALA A 485 11.86 -14.07 39.10
N SER A 486 12.79 -13.37 39.77
CA SER A 486 12.65 -12.82 41.12
C SER A 486 11.48 -11.84 41.27
N ASP A 487 11.06 -11.22 40.17
CA ASP A 487 10.02 -10.18 40.21
C ASP A 487 8.60 -10.78 40.11
N ILE A 488 8.46 -12.09 39.82
CA ILE A 488 7.17 -12.78 39.75
C ILE A 488 6.72 -13.15 41.17
N LEU A 489 5.84 -12.33 41.74
CA LEU A 489 5.35 -12.48 43.12
C LEU A 489 4.37 -13.65 43.33
N LEU A 490 3.71 -14.14 42.26
CA LEU A 490 2.83 -15.30 42.32
C LEU A 490 3.64 -16.60 42.15
N ASN A 491 3.63 -17.49 43.14
CA ASN A 491 4.28 -18.80 43.06
C ASN A 491 3.53 -19.78 42.15
N ALA A 492 2.19 -19.75 42.18
CA ALA A 492 1.30 -20.61 41.42
C ALA A 492 0.11 -19.79 40.86
N PRO A 493 -0.63 -20.33 39.85
CA PRO A 493 -1.89 -19.72 39.41
C PRO A 493 -2.91 -19.70 40.55
N PRO A 494 -3.66 -18.59 40.76
CA PRO A 494 -4.71 -18.56 41.77
C PRO A 494 -5.93 -19.40 41.34
N PRO A 495 -6.62 -20.08 42.29
CA PRO A 495 -7.72 -20.99 42.00
C PRO A 495 -8.98 -20.24 41.52
N VAL A 496 -9.66 -20.84 40.55
CA VAL A 496 -10.67 -20.19 39.69
C VAL A 496 -12.05 -20.08 40.36
N ASP A 497 -12.38 -20.98 41.30
CA ASP A 497 -13.77 -21.16 41.76
C ASP A 497 -14.36 -19.99 42.55
N GLY A 498 -13.51 -19.15 43.17
CA GLY A 498 -13.96 -18.04 44.04
C GLY A 498 -14.79 -16.94 43.36
N PHE A 499 -14.76 -16.86 42.03
CA PHE A 499 -15.49 -15.83 41.27
C PHE A 499 -16.77 -16.33 40.58
N ARG A 500 -16.93 -17.65 40.41
CA ARG A 500 -17.89 -18.23 39.46
C ARG A 500 -19.35 -17.81 39.71
N HIS A 501 -19.69 -17.52 40.97
CA HIS A 501 -21.02 -17.06 41.41
C HIS A 501 -21.16 -15.54 41.60
N ARG A 502 -20.12 -14.75 41.29
CA ARG A 502 -20.05 -13.29 41.53
C ARG A 502 -19.72 -12.47 40.28
N LEU A 503 -19.73 -13.10 39.10
CA LEU A 503 -19.46 -12.45 37.81
C LEU A 503 -20.57 -11.45 37.45
N PHE A 504 -20.18 -10.27 36.95
CA PHE A 504 -21.13 -9.31 36.39
C PHE A 504 -21.68 -9.82 35.05
N ASN A 505 -20.81 -10.37 34.19
CA ASN A 505 -21.21 -11.08 32.98
C ASN A 505 -21.18 -12.61 33.19
N ARG A 506 -22.36 -13.20 33.33
CA ARG A 506 -22.53 -14.66 33.54
C ARG A 506 -22.00 -15.53 32.40
N LEU A 507 -21.80 -14.99 31.19
CA LEU A 507 -21.27 -15.75 30.05
C LEU A 507 -19.82 -16.23 30.26
N LEU A 508 -19.08 -15.66 31.22
CA LEU A 508 -17.72 -16.11 31.56
C LEU A 508 -17.69 -17.31 32.52
N ALA A 509 -18.82 -17.67 33.16
CA ALA A 509 -18.85 -18.68 34.22
C ALA A 509 -18.34 -20.06 33.78
N ASP A 510 -18.51 -20.41 32.50
CA ASP A 510 -18.07 -21.68 31.91
C ASP A 510 -16.91 -21.49 30.90
N ASN A 511 -16.19 -20.37 31.01
CA ASN A 511 -15.00 -20.08 30.22
C ASN A 511 -13.75 -20.03 31.10
N THR A 512 -13.22 -21.20 31.45
CA THR A 512 -12.04 -21.35 32.34
C THR A 512 -10.86 -20.44 31.97
N PRO A 513 -10.45 -20.28 30.69
CA PRO A 513 -9.42 -19.30 30.32
C PRO A 513 -9.77 -17.85 30.70
N GLN A 514 -10.98 -17.36 30.40
CA GLN A 514 -11.38 -15.99 30.75
C GLN A 514 -11.50 -15.83 32.27
N LEU A 515 -12.06 -16.83 32.95
CA LEU A 515 -12.22 -16.82 34.40
C LEU A 515 -10.87 -16.89 35.13
N GLN A 516 -9.89 -17.66 34.62
CA GLN A 516 -8.51 -17.64 35.11
C GLN A 516 -7.87 -16.27 34.91
N ALA A 517 -8.05 -15.62 33.75
CA ALA A 517 -7.51 -14.29 33.52
C ALA A 517 -8.07 -13.25 34.52
N VAL A 518 -9.39 -13.21 34.71
CA VAL A 518 -10.06 -12.37 35.72
C VAL A 518 -9.55 -12.68 37.13
N THR A 519 -9.49 -13.97 37.48
CA THR A 519 -9.03 -14.48 38.79
C THR A 519 -7.59 -14.06 39.08
N SER A 520 -6.70 -14.22 38.11
CA SER A 520 -5.29 -13.84 38.21
C SER A 520 -5.12 -12.34 38.37
N ILE A 521 -5.73 -11.52 37.49
CA ILE A 521 -5.67 -10.06 37.58
C ILE A 521 -6.15 -9.58 38.95
N CYS A 522 -7.25 -10.13 39.46
CA CYS A 522 -7.83 -9.76 40.74
C CYS A 522 -7.05 -10.29 41.97
N HIS A 523 -5.99 -11.07 41.77
CA HIS A 523 -5.10 -11.58 42.84
C HIS A 523 -3.63 -11.15 42.66
N LEU A 524 -3.31 -10.31 41.67
CA LEU A 524 -1.96 -9.74 41.52
C LEU A 524 -1.62 -8.91 42.77
N PRO A 525 -0.55 -9.26 43.53
CA PRO A 525 -0.05 -8.39 44.59
C PRO A 525 0.34 -7.01 44.03
N PRO A 526 0.18 -5.91 44.79
CA PRO A 526 0.67 -4.61 44.37
C PRO A 526 2.16 -4.67 44.05
N GLY A 527 2.53 -4.14 42.88
CA GLY A 527 3.90 -4.20 42.41
C GLY A 527 4.28 -5.49 41.68
N SER A 528 3.32 -6.18 41.06
CA SER A 528 3.58 -7.30 40.17
C SER A 528 4.27 -6.88 38.86
N VAL A 529 4.86 -7.85 38.17
CA VAL A 529 5.21 -7.74 36.74
C VAL A 529 3.94 -7.52 35.89
N PRO A 530 4.05 -7.00 34.66
CA PRO A 530 2.92 -6.90 33.74
C PRO A 530 2.20 -8.25 33.57
N PHE A 531 0.87 -8.21 33.50
CA PHE A 531 0.06 -9.40 33.24
C PHE A 531 -0.55 -9.34 31.83
N VAL A 532 -0.37 -10.40 31.05
CA VAL A 532 -0.76 -10.46 29.63
C VAL A 532 -2.02 -11.31 29.43
N VAL A 533 -3.07 -10.70 28.92
CA VAL A 533 -4.24 -11.39 28.35
C VAL A 533 -4.02 -11.53 26.85
N PHE A 534 -3.45 -12.68 26.45
CA PHE A 534 -3.28 -13.00 25.04
C PHE A 534 -4.60 -13.54 24.48
N GLY A 535 -5.26 -12.76 23.63
CA GLY A 535 -6.57 -13.13 23.07
C GLY A 535 -6.63 -13.02 21.54
N PRO A 536 -6.51 -14.16 20.85
CA PRO A 536 -6.84 -14.33 19.44
C PRO A 536 -8.22 -13.77 19.03
N PRO A 537 -8.53 -13.60 17.72
CA PRO A 537 -9.77 -12.97 17.28
C PRO A 537 -11.00 -13.68 17.83
N GLY A 538 -12.05 -12.92 18.18
CA GLY A 538 -13.30 -13.46 18.71
C GLY A 538 -13.23 -14.09 20.11
N THR A 539 -12.08 -14.06 20.81
CA THR A 539 -11.93 -14.72 22.13
C THR A 539 -12.41 -13.90 23.34
N GLY A 540 -12.99 -12.71 23.12
CA GLY A 540 -13.56 -11.89 24.18
C GLY A 540 -12.55 -11.16 25.07
N LYS A 541 -11.41 -10.72 24.53
CA LYS A 541 -10.41 -9.87 25.21
C LYS A 541 -11.03 -8.73 26.03
N THR A 542 -11.71 -7.81 25.34
CA THR A 542 -12.30 -6.61 25.96
C THR A 542 -13.36 -6.95 27.00
N VAL A 543 -14.09 -8.05 26.82
CA VAL A 543 -15.06 -8.55 27.82
C VAL A 543 -14.35 -9.05 29.08
N THR A 544 -13.25 -9.78 28.91
CA THR A 544 -12.41 -10.30 30.01
C THR A 544 -11.82 -9.15 30.85
N ILE A 545 -11.27 -8.11 30.23
CA ILE A 545 -10.70 -6.98 30.98
C ILE A 545 -11.77 -6.11 31.65
N VAL A 546 -12.94 -5.94 31.03
CA VAL A 546 -14.07 -5.20 31.63
C VAL A 546 -14.58 -5.93 32.88
N GLU A 547 -14.74 -7.26 32.82
CA GLU A 547 -15.09 -8.05 34.00
C GLU A 547 -14.01 -7.89 35.10
N ALA A 548 -12.72 -7.99 34.76
CA ALA A 548 -11.64 -7.79 35.71
C ALA A 548 -11.65 -6.39 36.37
N ILE A 549 -11.93 -5.33 35.59
CA ILE A 549 -12.10 -3.96 36.09
C ILE A 549 -13.25 -3.89 37.10
N LEU A 550 -14.42 -4.44 36.77
CA LEU A 550 -15.58 -4.44 37.66
C LEU A 550 -15.32 -5.25 38.95
N GLN A 551 -14.69 -6.41 38.85
CA GLN A 551 -14.30 -7.24 40.01
C GLN A 551 -13.29 -6.53 40.94
N LEU A 552 -12.29 -5.83 40.38
CA LEU A 552 -11.35 -5.02 41.16
C LEU A 552 -12.06 -3.89 41.92
N LEU A 553 -12.98 -3.17 41.27
CA LEU A 553 -13.73 -2.06 41.88
C LEU A 553 -14.68 -2.52 42.99
N ALA A 554 -15.25 -3.72 42.85
CA ALA A 554 -16.15 -4.34 43.81
C ALA A 554 -15.42 -4.92 45.04
N ARG A 555 -14.23 -5.53 44.84
CA ARG A 555 -13.45 -6.14 45.92
C ARG A 555 -12.57 -5.16 46.69
N ASN A 556 -12.16 -4.04 46.06
CA ASN A 556 -11.28 -3.06 46.67
C ASN A 556 -11.87 -1.64 46.52
N PRO A 557 -12.32 -0.98 47.60
CA PRO A 557 -12.87 0.38 47.52
C PRO A 557 -11.81 1.42 47.14
N ASN A 558 -10.53 1.14 47.42
CA ASN A 558 -9.39 2.01 47.08
C ASN A 558 -8.87 1.77 45.65
N ALA A 559 -9.40 0.80 44.91
CA ALA A 559 -8.99 0.58 43.53
C ALA A 559 -9.35 1.81 42.67
N ARG A 560 -8.32 2.37 42.04
CA ARG A 560 -8.39 3.37 40.97
C ARG A 560 -7.74 2.80 39.72
N ILE A 561 -8.42 2.94 38.60
CA ILE A 561 -8.10 2.25 37.35
C ILE A 561 -7.99 3.28 36.23
N ILE A 562 -6.95 3.17 35.41
CA ILE A 562 -6.96 3.74 34.06
C ILE A 562 -6.98 2.61 33.05
N ALA A 563 -7.85 2.70 32.05
CA ALA A 563 -7.92 1.79 30.92
C ALA A 563 -7.61 2.56 29.63
N CYS A 564 -6.55 2.13 28.95
CA CYS A 564 -6.07 2.72 27.72
C CYS A 564 -6.28 1.78 26.53
N ALA A 565 -6.31 2.35 25.34
CA ALA A 565 -6.14 1.64 24.07
C ALA A 565 -5.39 2.56 23.09
N PRO A 566 -4.77 2.07 22.01
CA PRO A 566 -4.20 2.93 20.98
C PRO A 566 -5.28 3.83 20.34
N SER A 567 -6.36 3.21 19.84
CA SER A 567 -7.41 3.90 19.10
C SER A 567 -8.59 4.37 19.97
N ASN A 568 -9.24 5.47 19.53
CA ASN A 568 -10.48 5.94 20.16
C ASN A 568 -11.58 4.88 20.15
N SER A 569 -11.76 4.13 19.05
CA SER A 569 -12.83 3.13 18.94
C SER A 569 -12.68 1.99 19.96
N ALA A 570 -11.44 1.56 20.27
CA ALA A 570 -11.19 0.58 21.31
C ALA A 570 -11.42 1.17 22.73
N ALA A 571 -11.00 2.42 22.97
CA ALA A 571 -11.26 3.11 24.23
C ALA A 571 -12.78 3.37 24.45
N ASP A 572 -13.50 3.73 23.39
CA ASP A 572 -14.95 3.93 23.40
C ASP A 572 -15.69 2.61 23.64
N LEU A 573 -15.19 1.49 23.08
CA LEU A 573 -15.72 0.15 23.39
C LEU A 573 -15.56 -0.18 24.88
N ILE A 574 -14.40 0.07 25.49
CA ILE A 574 -14.18 -0.13 26.93
C ILE A 574 -15.16 0.73 27.75
N ALA A 575 -15.27 2.03 27.45
CA ALA A 575 -16.18 2.92 28.17
C ALA A 575 -17.65 2.50 28.00
N SER A 576 -18.08 2.15 26.78
CA SER A 576 -19.45 1.70 26.49
C SER A 576 -19.85 0.44 27.27
N ARG A 577 -18.88 -0.43 27.57
CA ARG A 577 -19.05 -1.65 28.37
C ARG A 577 -18.98 -1.41 29.87
N LEU A 578 -18.50 -0.23 30.30
CA LEU A 578 -18.43 0.21 31.69
C LEU A 578 -19.52 1.23 32.06
N ARG A 579 -20.44 1.60 31.14
CA ARG A 579 -21.58 2.52 31.36
C ARG A 579 -22.55 2.12 32.50
N SER A 580 -22.42 0.92 33.07
CA SER A 580 -23.12 0.52 34.30
C SER A 580 -22.51 1.14 35.57
N LEU A 581 -21.40 1.87 35.45
CA LEU A 581 -20.85 2.74 36.50
C LEU A 581 -21.43 4.14 36.37
N ASP A 582 -21.60 4.82 37.50
CA ASP A 582 -22.11 6.20 37.55
C ASP A 582 -21.14 7.18 36.84
N PRO A 583 -21.63 8.26 36.20
CA PRO A 583 -20.79 9.30 35.60
C PRO A 583 -19.76 9.92 36.58
N ASP A 584 -20.09 10.03 37.87
CA ASP A 584 -19.14 10.49 38.92
C ASP A 584 -17.96 9.51 39.16
N ARG A 585 -18.07 8.27 38.68
CA ARG A 585 -17.07 7.20 38.88
C ARG A 585 -16.28 6.86 37.62
N LEU A 586 -16.87 7.05 36.44
CA LEU A 586 -16.27 6.73 35.14
C LEU A 586 -16.07 7.99 34.30
N PHE A 587 -14.85 8.24 33.84
CA PHE A 587 -14.54 9.35 32.95
C PHE A 587 -13.89 8.88 31.64
N ARG A 588 -14.41 9.32 30.49
CA ARG A 588 -13.85 9.09 29.16
C ARG A 588 -13.11 10.34 28.70
N LEU A 589 -11.78 10.25 28.67
CA LEU A 589 -10.86 11.31 28.29
C LEU A 589 -10.62 11.35 26.78
N TYR A 590 -11.26 12.30 26.09
CA TYR A 590 -11.01 12.61 24.67
C TYR A 590 -9.92 13.68 24.50
N ALA A 591 -9.23 13.65 23.36
CA ALA A 591 -8.36 14.75 22.94
C ALA A 591 -9.21 15.99 22.57
N PRO A 592 -8.79 17.23 22.90
CA PRO A 592 -9.56 18.42 22.54
C PRO A 592 -9.76 18.67 21.04
N SER A 593 -8.93 18.04 20.19
CA SER A 593 -9.06 18.05 18.73
C SER A 593 -10.15 17.11 18.18
N ARG A 594 -10.71 16.22 19.02
CA ARG A 594 -11.79 15.30 18.61
C ARG A 594 -13.11 16.07 18.47
N GLY A 595 -13.79 15.90 17.34
CA GLY A 595 -15.12 16.48 17.15
C GLY A 595 -16.18 15.77 17.98
N LYS A 596 -17.09 16.51 18.60
CA LYS A 596 -18.21 15.95 19.38
C LYS A 596 -19.07 14.98 18.54
N ASP A 597 -19.35 15.34 17.28
CA ASP A 597 -20.14 14.53 16.35
C ASP A 597 -19.45 13.23 15.88
N GLN A 598 -18.20 13.01 16.30
CA GLN A 598 -17.42 11.79 16.03
C GLN A 598 -17.45 10.80 17.21
N VAL A 599 -18.32 11.02 18.19
CA VAL A 599 -18.47 10.23 19.42
C VAL A 599 -19.92 9.77 19.55
N ASP A 600 -20.13 8.54 20.03
CA ASP A 600 -21.46 8.03 20.35
C ASP A 600 -22.10 8.89 21.45
N THR A 601 -23.31 9.39 21.19
CA THR A 601 -24.05 10.25 22.12
C THR A 601 -24.19 9.66 23.53
N THR A 602 -24.22 8.33 23.66
CA THR A 602 -24.31 7.61 24.95
C THR A 602 -23.01 7.63 25.77
N LEU A 603 -21.92 8.19 25.23
CA LEU A 603 -20.67 8.43 25.94
C LEU A 603 -20.48 9.91 26.34
N HIS A 604 -21.36 10.82 25.91
CA HIS A 604 -21.25 12.24 26.26
C HIS A 604 -21.34 12.50 27.76
N ASP A 605 -22.20 11.78 28.49
CA ASP A 605 -22.39 11.93 29.94
C ASP A 605 -21.14 11.53 30.75
N PHE A 606 -20.24 10.75 30.15
CA PHE A 606 -18.98 10.31 30.74
C PHE A 606 -17.78 11.19 30.32
N ALA A 607 -18.02 12.22 29.50
CA ALA A 607 -16.99 13.14 29.00
C ALA A 607 -17.20 14.56 29.57
N TYR A 608 -16.16 15.40 29.49
CA TYR A 608 -16.23 16.79 29.94
C TYR A 608 -16.07 17.73 28.75
N LEU A 609 -17.01 18.66 28.60
CA LEU A 609 -17.11 19.60 27.49
C LEU A 609 -17.05 21.05 28.00
N VAL A 610 -16.27 21.89 27.32
CA VAL A 610 -16.22 23.34 27.51
C VAL A 610 -16.38 23.99 26.15
N ASP A 611 -17.37 24.88 26.00
CA ASP A 611 -17.68 25.57 24.74
C ASP A 611 -17.76 24.64 23.51
N GLY A 612 -18.39 23.47 23.69
CA GLY A 612 -18.55 22.45 22.65
C GLY A 612 -17.33 21.56 22.39
N HIS A 613 -16.18 21.82 23.04
CA HIS A 613 -14.93 21.07 22.85
C HIS A 613 -14.63 20.16 24.04
N PHE A 614 -14.03 18.99 23.79
CA PHE A 614 -13.59 18.11 24.87
C PHE A 614 -12.46 18.75 25.67
N ALA A 615 -12.55 18.62 26.99
CA ALA A 615 -11.60 19.18 27.95
C ALA A 615 -11.44 18.24 29.15
N VAL A 616 -10.60 18.62 30.11
CA VAL A 616 -10.42 17.88 31.37
C VAL A 616 -10.92 18.73 32.54
N PRO A 617 -11.72 18.16 33.46
CA PRO A 617 -12.21 18.91 34.61
C PRO A 617 -11.07 19.26 35.59
N PRO A 618 -11.28 20.21 36.53
CA PRO A 618 -10.26 20.59 37.51
C PRO A 618 -9.70 19.39 38.27
N LEU A 619 -8.41 19.43 38.64
CA LEU A 619 -7.67 18.32 39.26
C LEU A 619 -8.37 17.71 40.49
N VAL A 620 -9.10 18.52 41.26
CA VAL A 620 -9.89 18.07 42.43
C VAL A 620 -11.05 17.17 42.03
N VAL A 621 -11.71 17.45 40.90
CA VAL A 621 -12.77 16.61 40.32
C VAL A 621 -12.13 15.38 39.65
N MET A 622 -11.06 15.57 38.88
CA MET A 622 -10.35 14.49 38.20
C MET A 622 -9.92 13.36 39.16
N LYS A 623 -9.49 13.70 40.38
CA LYS A 623 -9.09 12.73 41.43
C LYS A 623 -10.24 11.93 42.07
N ARG A 624 -11.51 12.27 41.76
CA ARG A 624 -12.72 11.57 42.28
C ARG A 624 -13.06 10.33 41.45
N PHE A 625 -12.87 10.38 40.14
CA PHE A 625 -13.16 9.27 39.25
C PHE A 625 -12.39 8.02 39.68
N ARG A 626 -13.09 6.87 39.74
CA ARG A 626 -12.49 5.57 40.06
C ARG A 626 -11.97 4.85 38.82
N VAL A 627 -12.54 5.15 37.65
CA VAL A 627 -12.13 4.63 36.35
C VAL A 627 -11.95 5.78 35.37
N VAL A 628 -10.83 5.79 34.67
CA VAL A 628 -10.56 6.72 33.57
C VAL A 628 -10.28 5.91 32.31
N VAL A 629 -10.92 6.26 31.20
CA VAL A 629 -10.77 5.58 29.90
C VAL A 629 -10.20 6.56 28.87
N SER A 630 -9.09 6.22 28.23
CA SER A 630 -8.30 7.15 27.39
C SER A 630 -7.69 6.44 26.17
N THR A 631 -7.23 7.20 25.18
CA THR A 631 -6.17 6.67 24.28
C THR A 631 -4.81 6.67 24.99
N CYS A 632 -3.88 5.82 24.56
CA CYS A 632 -2.53 5.71 25.14
C CYS A 632 -1.79 7.06 25.19
N VAL A 633 -1.88 7.86 24.11
CA VAL A 633 -1.27 9.20 24.04
C VAL A 633 -2.02 10.21 24.92
N SER A 634 -3.35 10.21 24.92
CA SER A 634 -4.16 11.13 25.74
C SER A 634 -4.01 10.90 27.24
N ALA A 635 -3.54 9.71 27.67
CA ALA A 635 -3.24 9.45 29.08
C ALA A 635 -2.15 10.41 29.64
N SER A 636 -1.29 10.99 28.77
CA SER A 636 -0.34 12.04 29.15
C SER A 636 -1.00 13.31 29.70
N VAL A 637 -2.27 13.59 29.36
CA VAL A 637 -2.99 14.77 29.86
C VAL A 637 -3.09 14.71 31.38
N LEU A 638 -3.36 13.52 31.94
CA LEU A 638 -3.49 13.30 33.38
C LEU A 638 -2.20 13.66 34.13
N HIS A 639 -1.05 13.20 33.62
CA HIS A 639 0.25 13.59 34.16
C HIS A 639 0.47 15.11 34.02
N GLY A 640 0.15 15.67 32.85
CA GLY A 640 0.32 17.08 32.54
C GLY A 640 -0.53 18.05 33.37
N ILE A 641 -1.67 17.62 33.90
CA ILE A 641 -2.48 18.39 34.86
C ILE A 641 -2.13 18.12 36.34
N GLY A 642 -1.11 17.29 36.62
CA GLY A 642 -0.62 17.02 37.97
C GLY A 642 -1.27 15.83 38.69
N ILE A 643 -1.77 14.81 37.97
CA ILE A 643 -2.02 13.50 38.59
C ILE A 643 -0.67 12.83 38.89
N PRO A 644 -0.38 12.46 40.16
CA PRO A 644 0.88 11.83 40.51
C PRO A 644 0.92 10.36 40.06
N ARG A 645 2.14 9.83 39.87
CA ARG A 645 2.37 8.38 39.73
C ARG A 645 1.83 7.63 40.94
N GLY A 646 1.32 6.42 40.72
CA GLY A 646 0.68 5.61 41.78
C GLY A 646 -0.73 6.07 42.16
N HIS A 647 -1.27 7.15 41.57
CA HIS A 647 -2.68 7.50 41.75
C HIS A 647 -3.61 6.39 41.26
N PHE A 648 -3.26 5.75 40.14
CA PHE A 648 -3.94 4.56 39.63
C PHE A 648 -3.27 3.31 40.17
N THR A 649 -4.03 2.50 40.91
CA THR A 649 -3.59 1.18 41.38
C THR A 649 -3.35 0.18 40.24
N HIS A 650 -4.09 0.35 39.14
CA HIS A 650 -4.04 -0.53 37.97
C HIS A 650 -4.06 0.28 36.68
N VAL A 651 -3.18 -0.08 35.74
CA VAL A 651 -3.14 0.42 34.36
C VAL A 651 -3.48 -0.73 33.43
N PHE A 652 -4.63 -0.65 32.76
CA PHE A 652 -5.01 -1.58 31.69
C PHE A 652 -4.66 -0.96 30.33
N VAL A 653 -4.16 -1.76 29.40
CA VAL A 653 -3.99 -1.39 27.99
C VAL A 653 -4.60 -2.48 27.12
N ASP A 654 -5.75 -2.23 26.50
CA ASP A 654 -6.32 -3.14 25.50
C ASP A 654 -5.74 -2.89 24.11
N GLU A 655 -5.79 -3.90 23.27
CA GLU A 655 -5.20 -3.91 21.93
C GLU A 655 -3.73 -3.42 21.90
N ALA A 656 -2.97 -3.70 22.97
CA ALA A 656 -1.59 -3.25 23.19
C ALA A 656 -0.59 -3.72 22.11
N GLY A 657 -0.99 -4.67 21.25
CA GLY A 657 -0.22 -5.12 20.10
C GLY A 657 -0.22 -4.13 18.93
N GLN A 658 -1.22 -3.26 18.82
CA GLN A 658 -1.35 -2.26 17.74
C GLN A 658 -0.50 -1.01 17.99
N ALA A 659 -0.10 -0.76 19.24
CA ALA A 659 0.64 0.43 19.64
C ALA A 659 2.17 0.20 19.52
N THR A 660 2.92 1.25 19.19
CA THR A 660 4.38 1.21 19.36
C THR A 660 4.70 1.13 20.84
N GLU A 661 5.85 0.53 21.19
CA GLU A 661 6.26 0.46 22.59
C GLU A 661 6.33 1.86 23.26
N PRO A 662 6.90 2.92 22.63
CA PRO A 662 6.85 4.28 23.19
C PRO A 662 5.44 4.84 23.40
N GLU A 663 4.48 4.50 22.54
CA GLU A 663 3.09 4.93 22.65
C GLU A 663 2.41 4.31 23.89
N VAL A 664 2.59 3.00 24.10
CA VAL A 664 2.10 2.33 25.32
C VAL A 664 2.76 2.94 26.57
N MET A 665 4.06 3.25 26.51
CA MET A 665 4.79 3.85 27.63
C MET A 665 4.30 5.23 28.04
N VAL A 666 3.56 5.97 27.20
CA VAL A 666 2.87 7.19 27.64
C VAL A 666 1.86 6.89 28.74
N SER A 667 1.07 5.83 28.59
CA SER A 667 0.11 5.41 29.62
C SER A 667 0.77 4.75 30.84
N ILE A 668 1.85 3.98 30.63
CA ILE A 668 2.52 3.24 31.71
C ILE A 668 3.49 4.14 32.50
N LYS A 669 4.54 4.68 31.86
CA LYS A 669 5.64 5.37 32.57
C LYS A 669 5.21 6.68 33.22
N MET A 670 4.15 7.34 32.72
CA MET A 670 3.68 8.61 33.29
C MET A 670 2.81 8.44 34.53
N LEU A 671 2.17 7.26 34.70
CA LEU A 671 1.15 7.03 35.71
C LEU A 671 1.51 5.94 36.73
N SER A 672 2.40 5.02 36.37
CA SER A 672 2.78 3.88 37.23
C SER A 672 3.89 4.21 38.22
N ASP A 673 3.81 3.60 39.40
CA ASP A 673 4.86 3.56 40.43
C ASP A 673 5.26 2.10 40.79
N ASN A 674 5.96 1.93 41.92
CA ASN A 674 6.39 0.61 42.40
C ASN A 674 5.25 -0.29 42.90
N ALA A 675 4.07 0.25 43.25
CA ALA A 675 2.90 -0.52 43.70
C ALA A 675 1.86 -0.75 42.58
N THR A 676 1.92 0.04 41.50
CA THR A 676 1.00 -0.04 40.36
C THR A 676 1.15 -1.34 39.59
N ASN A 677 0.03 -2.03 39.35
CA ASN A 677 -0.05 -3.22 38.50
C ASN A 677 -0.42 -2.85 37.05
N VAL A 678 0.21 -3.51 36.08
CA VAL A 678 -0.03 -3.27 34.65
C VAL A 678 -0.66 -4.52 34.01
N ILE A 679 -1.75 -4.34 33.27
CA ILE A 679 -2.44 -5.41 32.53
C ILE A 679 -2.42 -5.03 31.04
N LEU A 680 -1.89 -5.91 30.21
CA LEU A 680 -1.86 -5.76 28.76
C LEU A 680 -2.79 -6.79 28.12
N SER A 681 -3.68 -6.36 27.24
CA SER A 681 -4.56 -7.22 26.45
C SER A 681 -4.25 -7.01 24.97
N GLY A 682 -4.15 -8.08 24.18
CA GLY A 682 -3.80 -7.97 22.78
C GLY A 682 -3.58 -9.30 22.08
N ASP A 683 -3.17 -9.22 20.80
CA ASP A 683 -2.80 -10.36 19.97
C ASP A 683 -1.59 -9.98 19.08
N PRO A 684 -0.37 -10.49 19.35
CA PRO A 684 0.81 -10.21 18.54
C PRO A 684 0.78 -10.89 17.15
N LYS A 685 -0.22 -11.74 16.86
CA LYS A 685 -0.45 -12.33 15.54
C LYS A 685 -1.44 -11.54 14.68
N GLN A 686 -2.03 -10.47 15.22
CA GLN A 686 -2.79 -9.47 14.47
C GLN A 686 -1.93 -8.25 14.13
N LEU A 687 -2.54 -7.26 13.48
CA LEU A 687 -1.92 -5.99 13.11
C LEU A 687 -1.11 -5.39 14.26
N GLY A 688 0.17 -5.12 13.96
CA GLY A 688 1.05 -4.32 14.80
C GLY A 688 0.99 -2.82 14.45
N PRO A 689 1.81 -1.98 15.11
CA PRO A 689 1.91 -0.56 14.79
C PRO A 689 2.35 -0.28 13.35
N ILE A 690 1.78 0.78 12.78
CA ILE A 690 2.06 1.21 11.39
C ILE A 690 3.35 2.05 11.37
N ILE A 691 4.47 1.42 11.02
CA ILE A 691 5.77 2.11 10.85
C ILE A 691 6.00 2.48 9.38
N ARG A 692 6.25 3.77 9.12
CA ARG A 692 6.43 4.35 7.78
C ARG A 692 7.90 4.31 7.36
N SER A 693 8.80 4.62 8.28
CA SER A 693 10.24 4.61 8.07
C SER A 693 10.73 3.18 7.86
N GLY A 694 11.18 2.87 6.65
CA GLY A 694 11.84 1.58 6.38
C GLY A 694 13.03 1.35 7.31
N VAL A 695 13.81 2.40 7.59
CA VAL A 695 14.94 2.36 8.53
C VAL A 695 14.47 1.97 9.94
N ALA A 696 13.40 2.58 10.46
CA ALA A 696 12.86 2.19 11.76
C ALA A 696 12.32 0.75 11.77
N ARG A 697 11.79 0.27 10.63
CA ARG A 697 11.30 -1.11 10.47
C ARG A 697 12.43 -2.15 10.54
N GLU A 698 13.52 -1.95 9.79
CA GLU A 698 14.75 -2.78 9.86
C GLU A 698 15.37 -2.80 11.27
N LEU A 699 15.12 -1.75 12.05
CA LEU A 699 15.52 -1.62 13.44
C LEU A 699 14.47 -2.15 14.44
N LEU A 700 13.47 -2.90 13.95
CA LEU A 700 12.41 -3.58 14.71
C LEU A 700 11.46 -2.64 15.49
N PHE A 701 11.30 -1.39 15.05
CA PHE A 701 10.38 -0.44 15.70
C PHE A 701 8.89 -0.84 15.59
N GLU A 702 8.54 -1.77 14.69
CA GLU A 702 7.18 -2.32 14.58
C GLU A 702 6.86 -3.41 15.62
N ARG A 703 7.84 -3.82 16.43
CA ARG A 703 7.65 -4.75 17.54
C ARG A 703 6.97 -4.05 18.71
N SER A 704 5.77 -4.51 19.07
CA SER A 704 5.00 -3.96 20.19
C SER A 704 5.56 -4.39 21.56
N PHE A 705 5.22 -3.66 22.62
CA PHE A 705 5.66 -4.00 23.98
C PHE A 705 5.15 -5.37 24.45
N ILE A 706 3.89 -5.72 24.14
CA ILE A 706 3.30 -7.03 24.45
C ILE A 706 4.01 -8.15 23.68
N GLU A 707 4.39 -7.93 22.43
CA GLU A 707 5.18 -8.88 21.64
C GLU A 707 6.58 -9.09 22.24
N ARG A 708 7.26 -8.00 22.64
CA ARG A 708 8.56 -8.08 23.33
C ARG A 708 8.50 -8.86 24.65
N LEU A 709 7.42 -8.71 25.42
CA LEU A 709 7.20 -9.52 26.63
C LEU A 709 6.93 -10.99 26.30
N MET A 710 6.06 -11.28 25.33
CA MET A 710 5.65 -12.64 24.97
C MET A 710 6.76 -13.51 24.37
N GLU A 711 7.83 -12.93 23.84
CA GLU A 711 9.05 -13.66 23.46
C GLU A 711 9.88 -14.13 24.66
N MET A 712 9.69 -13.56 25.85
CA MET A 712 10.37 -14.04 27.06
C MET A 712 9.71 -15.33 27.58
N GLN A 713 10.51 -16.32 27.97
CA GLN A 713 10.02 -17.62 28.49
C GLN A 713 9.04 -17.52 29.67
N ARG A 714 9.03 -16.39 30.39
CA ARG A 714 8.11 -16.10 31.50
C ARG A 714 6.71 -15.71 31.05
N TYR A 715 6.51 -15.34 29.79
CA TYR A 715 5.20 -15.02 29.17
C TYR A 715 4.79 -16.05 28.11
N ASN A 716 5.49 -17.17 28.04
CA ASN A 716 5.03 -18.34 27.27
C ASN A 716 3.76 -18.89 27.95
N PRO A 717 2.62 -19.04 27.23
CA PRO A 717 1.36 -19.50 27.82
C PRO A 717 1.40 -20.87 28.52
N GLY A 718 2.41 -21.71 28.27
CA GLY A 718 2.57 -22.99 28.97
C GLY A 718 3.26 -22.89 30.33
N THR A 719 4.22 -21.97 30.51
CA THR A 719 5.04 -21.82 31.73
C THR A 719 4.58 -20.66 32.61
N GLY A 720 4.10 -19.58 32.01
CA GLY A 720 3.60 -18.38 32.68
C GLY A 720 2.09 -18.38 32.96
N HIS A 721 1.40 -19.48 32.64
CA HIS A 721 -0.06 -19.61 32.73
C HIS A 721 -0.58 -19.11 34.09
N GLY A 722 -1.54 -18.18 34.07
CA GLY A 722 -2.21 -17.67 35.28
C GLY A 722 -1.33 -16.90 36.27
N ARG A 723 -0.01 -16.78 36.02
CA ARG A 723 0.95 -16.01 36.85
C ARG A 723 1.34 -14.70 36.19
N THR A 724 1.59 -14.74 34.89
CA THR A 724 2.09 -13.62 34.05
C THR A 724 1.33 -13.51 32.73
N VAL A 725 0.76 -14.61 32.24
CA VAL A 725 0.02 -14.66 30.97
C VAL A 725 -1.16 -15.62 31.07
N VAL A 726 -2.26 -15.29 30.39
CA VAL A 726 -3.32 -16.26 30.07
C VAL A 726 -3.67 -16.13 28.59
N LYS A 727 -3.67 -17.27 27.87
CA LYS A 727 -4.16 -17.35 26.49
C LYS A 727 -5.65 -17.71 26.49
N LEU A 728 -6.47 -16.89 25.83
CA LEU A 728 -7.87 -17.19 25.59
C LEU A 728 -8.00 -18.07 24.33
N ILE A 729 -8.80 -19.14 24.39
CA ILE A 729 -8.89 -20.14 23.30
C ILE A 729 -10.31 -20.33 22.72
N LYS A 730 -11.38 -20.03 23.46
CA LYS A 730 -12.76 -20.12 22.94
C LYS A 730 -13.07 -18.92 22.04
N ASN A 731 -13.33 -19.13 20.76
CA ASN A 731 -13.75 -18.11 19.78
C ASN A 731 -15.28 -18.04 19.72
N PHE A 732 -15.86 -16.86 19.91
CA PHE A 732 -17.32 -16.64 19.91
C PHE A 732 -17.83 -15.88 18.68
N ARG A 733 -17.04 -15.81 17.61
CA ARG A 733 -17.32 -14.98 16.44
C ARG A 733 -17.67 -15.78 15.18
N SER A 734 -16.76 -16.64 14.75
CA SER A 734 -16.68 -17.10 13.35
C SER A 734 -17.16 -18.53 13.18
N HIS A 735 -17.74 -18.82 12.03
CA HIS A 735 -18.03 -20.19 11.59
C HIS A 735 -16.76 -21.06 11.64
N PRO A 736 -16.84 -22.36 12.03
CA PRO A 736 -15.68 -23.25 12.11
C PRO A 736 -14.76 -23.26 10.88
N ASP A 737 -15.32 -23.32 9.67
CA ASP A 737 -14.54 -23.27 8.41
C ASP A 737 -13.83 -21.93 8.15
N ILE A 738 -14.41 -20.81 8.61
CA ILE A 738 -13.76 -19.48 8.53
C ILE A 738 -12.59 -19.40 9.51
N LEU A 739 -12.75 -20.04 10.68
CA LEU A 739 -11.74 -20.08 11.73
C LEU A 739 -10.62 -21.08 11.45
N SER A 740 -10.89 -22.20 10.75
CA SER A 740 -9.97 -23.34 10.68
C SER A 740 -8.60 -23.00 10.08
N PHE A 741 -8.56 -22.24 8.98
CA PHE A 741 -7.30 -21.87 8.33
C PHE A 741 -6.49 -20.84 9.15
N PRO A 742 -7.04 -19.72 9.65
CA PRO A 742 -6.33 -18.87 10.59
C PRO A 742 -5.88 -19.60 11.87
N ASN A 743 -6.67 -20.56 12.36
CA ASN A 743 -6.34 -21.35 13.55
C ASN A 743 -5.11 -22.24 13.36
N SER A 744 -5.00 -22.93 12.22
CA SER A 744 -3.80 -23.73 11.90
C SER A 744 -2.57 -22.85 11.73
N GLN A 745 -2.67 -21.80 10.91
CA GLN A 745 -1.54 -20.94 10.53
C GLN A 745 -0.98 -20.10 11.68
N PHE A 746 -1.85 -19.45 12.47
CA PHE A 746 -1.41 -18.46 13.46
C PHE A 746 -1.48 -18.95 14.91
N TYR A 747 -2.30 -19.97 15.20
CA TYR A 747 -2.68 -20.34 16.57
C TYR A 747 -2.53 -21.83 16.91
N ARG A 748 -1.85 -22.62 16.05
CA ARG A 748 -1.50 -24.04 16.27
C ARG A 748 -2.70 -24.97 16.49
N ASN A 749 -3.85 -24.66 15.88
CA ASN A 749 -5.13 -25.34 16.10
C ASN A 749 -5.67 -25.28 17.54
N GLU A 750 -5.15 -24.40 18.40
CA GLU A 750 -5.58 -24.29 19.79
C GLU A 750 -6.93 -23.58 19.97
N LEU A 751 -7.47 -22.89 18.95
CA LEU A 751 -8.76 -22.19 19.06
C LEU A 751 -9.95 -23.13 18.92
N LEU A 752 -10.93 -22.95 19.81
CA LEU A 752 -12.17 -23.72 19.85
C LEU A 752 -13.33 -22.86 19.32
N PRO A 753 -14.05 -23.26 18.26
CA PRO A 753 -15.25 -22.55 17.83
C PRO A 753 -16.38 -22.74 18.85
N CYS A 754 -16.89 -21.63 19.40
CA CYS A 754 -17.93 -21.55 20.42
C CYS A 754 -18.98 -20.46 20.11
N ALA A 755 -19.00 -19.96 18.87
CA ALA A 755 -19.93 -18.93 18.40
C ALA A 755 -21.37 -19.48 18.28
N ASP A 756 -22.37 -18.59 18.38
CA ASP A 756 -23.78 -18.97 18.21
C ASP A 756 -24.02 -19.52 16.79
N THR A 757 -24.55 -20.74 16.70
CA THR A 757 -24.85 -21.40 15.43
C THR A 757 -25.92 -20.65 14.65
N ARG A 758 -26.88 -19.99 15.30
CA ARG A 758 -27.93 -19.19 14.64
C ARG A 758 -27.37 -18.00 13.87
N VAL A 759 -26.23 -17.46 14.31
CA VAL A 759 -25.50 -16.42 13.59
C VAL A 759 -24.60 -17.07 12.55
N THR A 760 -23.65 -17.90 12.97
CA THR A 760 -22.58 -18.42 12.10
C THR A 760 -23.08 -19.32 10.97
N HIS A 761 -24.16 -20.08 11.17
CA HIS A 761 -24.70 -21.00 10.15
C HIS A 761 -25.74 -20.34 9.24
N SER A 762 -26.07 -19.06 9.44
CA SER A 762 -27.19 -18.41 8.73
C SER A 762 -27.04 -18.38 7.21
N TYR A 763 -25.82 -18.40 6.67
CA TYR A 763 -25.56 -18.39 5.23
C TYR A 763 -25.20 -19.75 4.61
N ILE A 764 -25.22 -20.85 5.38
CA ILE A 764 -24.79 -22.17 4.90
C ILE A 764 -25.60 -22.67 3.69
N ASN A 765 -26.88 -22.32 3.59
CA ASN A 765 -27.76 -22.70 2.48
C ASN A 765 -27.90 -21.62 1.40
N TRP A 766 -27.10 -20.55 1.43
CA TRP A 766 -27.20 -19.46 0.47
C TRP A 766 -27.01 -19.95 -0.96
N GLN A 767 -27.97 -19.62 -1.83
CA GLN A 767 -28.07 -20.19 -3.19
C GLN A 767 -26.86 -19.93 -4.10
N HIS A 768 -26.01 -18.98 -3.75
CA HIS A 768 -24.81 -18.61 -4.50
C HIS A 768 -23.52 -19.30 -4.00
N LEU A 769 -23.58 -20.10 -2.94
CA LEU A 769 -22.48 -20.99 -2.54
C LEU A 769 -22.47 -22.26 -3.41
N LYS A 770 -21.30 -22.57 -4.00
CA LYS A 770 -21.08 -23.83 -4.74
C LYS A 770 -21.14 -25.06 -3.80
N ASN A 771 -20.63 -24.93 -2.57
CA ASN A 771 -20.78 -25.93 -1.51
C ASN A 771 -21.63 -25.36 -0.35
N ARG A 772 -22.86 -25.89 -0.18
CA ARG A 772 -23.80 -25.53 0.91
C ARG A 772 -23.43 -26.04 2.31
N LYS A 773 -22.13 -26.21 2.57
CA LYS A 773 -21.54 -26.51 3.89
C LYS A 773 -20.29 -25.69 4.17
N PHE A 774 -19.87 -24.82 3.24
CA PHE A 774 -18.61 -24.10 3.31
C PHE A 774 -18.85 -22.60 3.04
N PRO A 775 -18.97 -21.76 4.08
CA PRO A 775 -19.32 -20.35 3.93
C PRO A 775 -18.10 -19.45 3.62
N ILE A 776 -17.24 -19.92 2.71
CA ILE A 776 -16.17 -19.12 2.10
C ILE A 776 -16.34 -19.22 0.57
N LEU A 777 -16.38 -18.06 -0.08
CA LEU A 777 -16.49 -17.96 -1.53
C LEU A 777 -15.34 -17.09 -2.07
N PHE A 778 -14.40 -17.70 -2.78
CA PHE A 778 -13.45 -16.98 -3.62
C PHE A 778 -14.02 -16.83 -5.03
N HIS A 779 -14.09 -15.60 -5.52
CA HIS A 779 -14.45 -15.26 -6.89
C HIS A 779 -13.19 -14.79 -7.64
N ALA A 780 -12.63 -15.69 -8.43
CA ALA A 780 -11.53 -15.41 -9.33
C ALA A 780 -11.95 -14.39 -10.40
N VAL A 781 -11.17 -13.31 -10.52
CA VAL A 781 -11.33 -12.31 -11.57
C VAL A 781 -9.97 -11.71 -11.92
N ALA A 782 -9.52 -11.89 -13.16
CA ALA A 782 -8.36 -11.16 -13.69
C ALA A 782 -8.83 -9.73 -14.05
N GLY A 783 -8.38 -8.72 -13.30
CA GLY A 783 -8.77 -7.33 -13.49
C GLY A 783 -7.68 -6.45 -14.08
N GLU A 784 -7.72 -5.15 -13.77
CA GLU A 784 -6.69 -4.19 -14.17
C GLU A 784 -6.40 -3.19 -13.05
N ASP A 785 -5.11 -2.91 -12.83
CA ASP A 785 -4.60 -1.98 -11.82
C ASP A 785 -4.70 -0.52 -12.28
N GLN A 786 -5.82 0.14 -12.02
CA GLN A 786 -6.05 1.51 -12.48
C GLN A 786 -5.75 2.58 -11.40
N ARG A 787 -5.34 3.77 -11.85
CA ARG A 787 -5.03 4.96 -11.03
C ARG A 787 -5.57 6.22 -11.71
N GLU A 788 -5.75 7.30 -10.94
CA GLU A 788 -6.40 8.53 -11.42
C GLU A 788 -5.68 9.80 -10.94
N ALA A 789 -5.52 10.77 -11.85
CA ALA A 789 -5.00 12.11 -11.59
C ALA A 789 -3.69 12.12 -10.77
N SER A 790 -3.68 12.66 -9.55
CA SER A 790 -2.48 12.68 -8.69
C SER A 790 -2.50 11.65 -7.55
N SER A 791 -3.50 10.76 -7.52
CA SER A 791 -3.62 9.74 -6.46
C SER A 791 -2.80 8.51 -6.82
N PRO A 792 -1.81 8.10 -5.99
CA PRO A 792 -1.06 6.87 -6.22
C PRO A 792 -1.87 5.60 -5.92
N SER A 793 -3.04 5.74 -5.26
CA SER A 793 -3.86 4.62 -4.83
C SER A 793 -4.53 3.91 -6.02
N PHE A 794 -4.39 2.59 -6.04
CA PHE A 794 -5.01 1.72 -7.04
C PHE A 794 -6.51 1.50 -6.81
N PHE A 795 -7.23 1.16 -7.88
CA PHE A 795 -8.59 0.63 -7.88
C PHE A 795 -8.76 -0.36 -9.04
N ASN A 796 -9.76 -1.23 -8.96
CA ASN A 796 -10.03 -2.28 -9.95
C ASN A 796 -11.54 -2.37 -10.16
N ILE A 797 -11.98 -2.04 -11.38
CA ILE A 797 -13.40 -1.89 -11.75
C ILE A 797 -14.13 -3.24 -11.73
N LEU A 798 -13.50 -4.32 -12.21
CA LEU A 798 -14.16 -5.62 -12.28
C LEU A 798 -14.42 -6.20 -10.88
N GLU A 799 -13.45 -6.09 -9.97
CA GLU A 799 -13.69 -6.43 -8.57
C GLU A 799 -14.83 -5.58 -7.97
N LEU A 800 -14.87 -4.28 -8.28
CA LEU A 800 -15.85 -3.34 -7.75
C LEU A 800 -17.29 -3.69 -8.19
N SER A 801 -17.47 -4.00 -9.47
CA SER A 801 -18.74 -4.47 -10.05
C SER A 801 -19.20 -5.79 -9.40
N LEU A 802 -18.28 -6.69 -9.09
CA LEU A 802 -18.57 -7.94 -8.38
C LEU A 802 -18.93 -7.73 -6.91
N VAL A 803 -18.24 -6.81 -6.21
CA VAL A 803 -18.58 -6.41 -4.84
C VAL A 803 -20.00 -5.84 -4.78
N LYS A 804 -20.35 -4.90 -5.68
CA LYS A 804 -21.70 -4.34 -5.84
C LYS A 804 -22.75 -5.44 -6.02
N LYS A 805 -22.52 -6.33 -7.00
CA LYS A 805 -23.39 -7.48 -7.30
C LYS A 805 -23.58 -8.40 -6.10
N TYR A 806 -22.54 -8.66 -5.31
CA TYR A 806 -22.68 -9.48 -4.09
C TYR A 806 -23.49 -8.78 -2.99
N VAL A 807 -23.35 -7.47 -2.80
CA VAL A 807 -24.21 -6.72 -1.85
C VAL A 807 -25.67 -6.76 -2.29
N GLU A 808 -25.95 -6.59 -3.59
CA GLU A 808 -27.30 -6.71 -4.16
C GLU A 808 -27.90 -8.11 -3.92
N LEU A 809 -27.14 -9.19 -4.19
CA LEU A 809 -27.57 -10.57 -3.96
C LEU A 809 -27.81 -10.90 -2.47
N LEU A 810 -27.02 -10.31 -1.56
CA LEU A 810 -27.20 -10.47 -0.11
C LEU A 810 -28.47 -9.74 0.38
N LYS A 811 -28.75 -8.55 -0.14
CA LYS A 811 -29.96 -7.78 0.22
C LYS A 811 -31.22 -8.30 -0.45
N ALA A 812 -31.11 -9.00 -1.58
CA ALA A 812 -32.21 -9.67 -2.27
C ALA A 812 -32.60 -11.04 -1.66
N ASP A 813 -31.78 -11.58 -0.74
CA ASP A 813 -32.06 -12.86 -0.10
C ASP A 813 -33.31 -12.76 0.80
N ARG A 814 -34.26 -13.68 0.58
CA ARG A 814 -35.51 -13.78 1.35
C ARG A 814 -35.39 -14.71 2.56
N GLN A 815 -34.36 -15.54 2.65
CA GLN A 815 -34.12 -16.45 3.77
C GLN A 815 -33.42 -15.74 4.94
N VAL A 816 -32.45 -14.88 4.64
CA VAL A 816 -31.70 -14.12 5.64
C VAL A 816 -31.93 -12.62 5.44
N ARG A 817 -32.82 -12.04 6.25
CA ARG A 817 -33.00 -10.58 6.29
C ARG A 817 -31.77 -9.93 6.92
N ILE A 818 -30.91 -9.37 6.08
CA ILE A 818 -29.67 -8.69 6.46
C ILE A 818 -29.85 -7.16 6.43
N THR A 819 -29.16 -6.45 7.33
CA THR A 819 -29.07 -4.97 7.33
C THR A 819 -27.73 -4.50 6.78
N ASP A 820 -27.62 -3.23 6.41
CA ASP A 820 -26.37 -2.64 5.93
C ASP A 820 -25.24 -2.75 6.97
N ASN A 821 -25.60 -2.63 8.26
CA ASN A 821 -24.68 -2.76 9.40
C ASN A 821 -24.19 -4.20 9.64
N ASP A 822 -24.84 -5.21 9.06
CA ASP A 822 -24.38 -6.62 9.11
C ASP A 822 -23.32 -6.93 8.04
N ILE A 823 -23.12 -6.05 7.05
CA ILE A 823 -22.17 -6.21 5.94
C ILE A 823 -20.93 -5.34 6.20
N GLY A 824 -19.76 -5.88 5.89
CA GLY A 824 -18.51 -5.12 5.84
C GLY A 824 -17.72 -5.41 4.59
N ILE A 825 -17.11 -4.37 4.01
CA ILE A 825 -16.28 -4.48 2.81
C ILE A 825 -14.88 -3.99 3.13
N ILE A 826 -13.91 -4.89 2.95
CA ILE A 826 -12.50 -4.63 3.23
C ILE A 826 -11.76 -4.51 1.89
N ALA A 827 -11.13 -3.36 1.64
CA ALA A 827 -10.19 -3.22 0.52
C ALA A 827 -8.89 -2.50 0.95
N PRO A 828 -7.73 -2.91 0.43
CA PRO A 828 -6.42 -2.39 0.84
C PRO A 828 -6.15 -0.96 0.37
N TYR A 829 -6.84 -0.49 -0.68
CA TYR A 829 -6.60 0.81 -1.32
C TYR A 829 -7.75 1.79 -1.09
N ASN A 830 -7.42 3.05 -0.76
CA ASN A 830 -8.42 4.08 -0.46
C ASN A 830 -9.27 4.43 -1.69
N ALA A 831 -8.67 4.52 -2.88
CA ALA A 831 -9.42 4.77 -4.11
C ALA A 831 -10.49 3.69 -4.34
N GLN A 832 -10.16 2.41 -4.14
CA GLN A 832 -11.14 1.31 -4.16
C GLN A 832 -12.25 1.53 -3.11
N ASN A 833 -11.89 1.78 -1.84
CA ASN A 833 -12.86 2.00 -0.76
C ASN A 833 -13.85 3.14 -1.08
N GLN A 834 -13.36 4.27 -1.58
CA GLN A 834 -14.20 5.43 -1.92
C GLN A 834 -15.10 5.17 -3.12
N ARG A 835 -14.59 4.48 -4.15
CA ARG A 835 -15.37 4.11 -5.33
C ARG A 835 -16.44 3.07 -4.99
N ILE A 836 -16.15 2.11 -4.10
CA ILE A 836 -17.16 1.19 -3.53
C ILE A 836 -18.25 1.98 -2.78
N ARG A 837 -17.89 2.84 -1.81
CA ARG A 837 -18.89 3.66 -1.08
C ARG A 837 -19.78 4.47 -2.04
N LYS A 838 -19.18 5.12 -3.03
CA LYS A 838 -19.92 5.92 -4.03
C LYS A 838 -20.88 5.08 -4.88
N THR A 839 -20.47 3.86 -5.25
CA THR A 839 -21.29 2.94 -6.06
C THR A 839 -22.44 2.35 -5.24
N LEU A 840 -22.18 2.00 -3.97
CA LEU A 840 -23.18 1.42 -3.09
C LEU A 840 -24.20 2.43 -2.54
N LYS A 841 -23.94 3.74 -2.60
CA LYS A 841 -24.83 4.79 -2.07
C LYS A 841 -26.31 4.67 -2.47
N ALA A 842 -26.61 4.18 -3.68
CA ALA A 842 -27.99 3.99 -4.14
C ALA A 842 -28.66 2.70 -3.63
N VAL A 843 -27.88 1.74 -3.12
CA VAL A 843 -28.31 0.38 -2.77
C VAL A 843 -28.19 0.11 -1.28
N ALA A 844 -27.11 0.59 -0.64
CA ALA A 844 -26.73 0.30 0.74
C ALA A 844 -25.73 1.34 1.28
N ASP A 845 -26.19 2.56 1.59
CA ASP A 845 -25.34 3.72 1.98
C ASP A 845 -24.69 3.55 3.38
N GLU A 846 -25.27 2.72 4.26
CA GLU A 846 -24.75 2.48 5.62
C GLU A 846 -23.69 1.35 5.69
N VAL A 847 -23.41 0.66 4.58
CA VAL A 847 -22.43 -0.45 4.58
C VAL A 847 -21.03 0.08 4.92
N LYS A 848 -20.41 -0.47 5.96
CA LYS A 848 -19.03 -0.11 6.32
C LYS A 848 -18.08 -0.62 5.24
N VAL A 849 -17.36 0.31 4.61
CA VAL A 849 -16.28 0.03 3.65
C VAL A 849 -14.99 0.66 4.18
N GLY A 850 -13.85 -0.02 4.15
CA GLY A 850 -12.60 0.51 4.69
C GLY A 850 -11.41 -0.43 4.60
N SER A 851 -10.26 0.01 5.10
CA SER A 851 -9.05 -0.84 5.16
C SER A 851 -9.11 -1.90 6.27
N VAL A 852 -8.18 -2.86 6.26
CA VAL A 852 -8.07 -3.90 7.30
C VAL A 852 -7.90 -3.28 8.69
N GLU A 853 -7.18 -2.17 8.78
CA GLU A 853 -6.94 -1.38 9.98
C GLU A 853 -8.25 -0.76 10.53
N GLU A 854 -9.09 -0.17 9.67
CA GLU A 854 -10.42 0.37 10.09
C GLU A 854 -11.34 -0.72 10.67
N PHE A 855 -11.18 -1.96 10.21
CA PHE A 855 -11.96 -3.12 10.65
C PHE A 855 -11.39 -3.83 11.89
N GLN A 856 -10.24 -3.43 12.40
CA GLN A 856 -9.69 -4.02 13.61
C GLN A 856 -10.61 -3.76 14.82
N GLY A 857 -10.70 -4.73 15.74
CA GLY A 857 -11.71 -4.75 16.81
C GLY A 857 -13.15 -5.03 16.34
N GLN A 858 -13.54 -4.59 15.14
CA GLN A 858 -14.88 -4.80 14.58
C GLN A 858 -15.09 -6.24 14.06
N GLU A 859 -16.36 -6.57 13.82
CA GLU A 859 -16.83 -7.81 13.18
C GLU A 859 -18.15 -7.53 12.44
N ARG A 860 -18.51 -8.40 11.49
CA ARG A 860 -19.74 -8.31 10.68
C ARG A 860 -20.27 -9.71 10.37
N ARG A 861 -21.58 -9.81 10.10
CA ARG A 861 -22.22 -11.07 9.72
C ARG A 861 -21.62 -11.61 8.42
N VAL A 862 -21.48 -10.72 7.44
CA VAL A 862 -20.85 -10.99 6.14
C VAL A 862 -19.68 -10.03 5.93
N ILE A 863 -18.56 -10.57 5.46
CA ILE A 863 -17.41 -9.76 5.01
C ILE A 863 -17.15 -10.04 3.53
N ILE A 864 -16.94 -8.98 2.75
CA ILE A 864 -16.45 -9.04 1.38
C ILE A 864 -15.04 -8.43 1.35
N ILE A 865 -14.06 -9.16 0.84
CA ILE A 865 -12.69 -8.68 0.62
C ILE A 865 -12.49 -8.42 -0.87
N SER A 866 -12.03 -7.23 -1.23
CA SER A 866 -11.54 -6.87 -2.58
C SER A 866 -10.03 -6.72 -2.50
N THR A 867 -9.28 -7.53 -3.27
CA THR A 867 -7.81 -7.52 -3.23
C THR A 867 -7.17 -6.45 -4.12
N VAL A 868 -7.92 -5.95 -5.09
CA VAL A 868 -7.63 -4.94 -6.10
C VAL A 868 -6.57 -5.32 -7.13
N ARG A 869 -5.50 -6.02 -6.75
CA ARG A 869 -4.32 -6.19 -7.61
C ARG A 869 -4.47 -7.33 -8.61
N SER A 870 -4.20 -7.02 -9.88
CA SER A 870 -4.26 -7.94 -11.02
C SER A 870 -3.11 -7.77 -12.03
N SER A 871 -2.25 -6.74 -11.91
CA SER A 871 -1.13 -6.59 -12.87
C SER A 871 -0.01 -7.60 -12.62
N LYS A 872 0.58 -8.08 -13.72
CA LYS A 872 1.78 -8.91 -13.80
C LYS A 872 2.96 -8.18 -14.47
N GLU A 873 2.86 -6.89 -14.78
CA GLU A 873 3.81 -6.23 -15.70
C GLU A 873 5.22 -6.01 -15.12
N PHE A 874 5.42 -6.13 -13.80
CA PHE A 874 6.73 -5.95 -13.16
C PHE A 874 6.99 -6.98 -12.04
N ILE A 875 6.77 -8.27 -12.29
CA ILE A 875 6.74 -9.35 -11.27
C ILE A 875 7.89 -9.30 -10.23
N GLU A 876 9.16 -9.10 -10.63
CA GLU A 876 10.30 -8.97 -9.68
C GLU A 876 10.20 -7.76 -8.73
N TYR A 877 9.53 -6.69 -9.17
CA TYR A 877 9.21 -5.51 -8.35
C TYR A 877 7.85 -5.66 -7.65
N ASP A 878 6.98 -6.55 -8.11
CA ASP A 878 5.57 -6.61 -7.69
C ASP A 878 5.33 -7.40 -6.40
N LEU A 879 6.22 -8.28 -5.92
CA LEU A 879 5.88 -8.99 -4.67
C LEU A 879 5.99 -8.10 -3.41
N ARG A 880 6.88 -7.10 -3.40
CA ARG A 880 7.35 -6.45 -2.16
C ARG A 880 6.56 -5.25 -1.59
N HIS A 881 5.76 -4.43 -2.28
CA HIS A 881 5.54 -4.24 -3.71
C HIS A 881 4.03 -4.17 -3.97
N THR A 882 3.59 -4.62 -5.14
CA THR A 882 2.18 -4.82 -5.51
C THR A 882 1.42 -5.72 -4.53
N LEU A 883 2.00 -6.85 -4.11
CA LEU A 883 1.44 -7.72 -3.07
C LEU A 883 1.81 -7.30 -1.64
N GLY A 884 2.85 -6.49 -1.42
CA GLY A 884 3.40 -6.21 -0.07
C GLY A 884 2.41 -5.62 0.95
N PHE A 885 1.28 -5.05 0.49
CA PHE A 885 0.17 -4.71 1.39
C PHE A 885 -0.66 -5.94 1.79
N VAL A 886 -1.00 -6.79 0.82
CA VAL A 886 -1.97 -7.91 0.86
C VAL A 886 -1.34 -9.21 1.41
N ALA A 887 -0.07 -9.46 1.11
CA ALA A 887 0.72 -10.61 1.57
C ALA A 887 1.15 -10.49 3.05
N ASN A 888 0.83 -9.40 3.75
CA ASN A 888 1.18 -9.25 5.16
C ASN A 888 0.36 -10.25 6.02
N PRO A 889 1.00 -11.21 6.74
CA PRO A 889 0.25 -12.28 7.42
C PRO A 889 -0.66 -11.77 8.55
N ARG A 890 -0.28 -10.67 9.22
CA ARG A 890 -1.09 -10.04 10.27
C ARG A 890 -2.35 -9.40 9.69
N ARG A 891 -2.28 -8.79 8.51
CA ARG A 891 -3.45 -8.25 7.77
C ARG A 891 -4.37 -9.36 7.27
N PHE A 892 -3.81 -10.40 6.66
CA PHE A 892 -4.57 -11.58 6.24
C PHE A 892 -5.39 -12.15 7.39
N ASN A 893 -4.73 -12.40 8.54
CA ASN A 893 -5.37 -12.92 9.75
C ASN A 893 -6.50 -12.00 10.24
N VAL A 894 -6.27 -10.68 10.34
CA VAL A 894 -7.33 -9.74 10.74
C VAL A 894 -8.50 -9.78 9.76
N ALA A 895 -8.26 -9.65 8.44
CA ALA A 895 -9.30 -9.55 7.42
C ALA A 895 -10.20 -10.79 7.37
N VAL A 896 -9.62 -11.99 7.29
CA VAL A 896 -10.37 -13.27 7.27
C VAL A 896 -11.18 -13.45 8.55
N THR A 897 -10.64 -13.08 9.72
CA THR A 897 -11.30 -13.24 11.03
C THR A 897 -12.28 -12.11 11.41
N ARG A 898 -12.70 -11.27 10.44
CA ARG A 898 -13.79 -10.30 10.64
C ARG A 898 -15.19 -10.91 10.44
N ALA A 899 -15.29 -11.97 9.65
CA ALA A 899 -16.55 -12.60 9.28
C ALA A 899 -17.11 -13.49 10.41
N GLN A 900 -18.41 -13.36 10.70
CA GLN A 900 -19.12 -14.30 11.56
C GLN A 900 -19.69 -15.49 10.77
N ALA A 901 -20.43 -15.22 9.68
CA ALA A 901 -21.27 -16.22 9.02
C ALA A 901 -20.94 -16.49 7.55
N LEU A 902 -20.36 -15.52 6.83
CA LEU A 902 -19.99 -15.66 5.41
C LEU A 902 -18.79 -14.78 5.08
N LEU A 903 -17.82 -15.36 4.38
CA LEU A 903 -16.66 -14.66 3.82
C LEU A 903 -16.67 -14.75 2.29
N ILE A 904 -16.75 -13.61 1.62
CA ILE A 904 -16.60 -13.50 0.17
C ILE A 904 -15.28 -12.81 -0.12
N ILE A 905 -14.51 -13.31 -1.08
CA ILE A 905 -13.24 -12.73 -1.52
C ILE A 905 -13.32 -12.58 -3.03
N VAL A 906 -12.95 -11.42 -3.54
CA VAL A 906 -12.92 -11.09 -4.97
C VAL A 906 -11.50 -10.64 -5.30
N GLY A 907 -10.86 -11.29 -6.27
CA GLY A 907 -9.46 -11.04 -6.58
C GLY A 907 -8.88 -11.88 -7.71
N ASP A 908 -7.68 -11.52 -8.15
CA ASP A 908 -6.92 -12.27 -9.15
C ASP A 908 -6.15 -13.43 -8.48
N PRO A 909 -6.52 -14.70 -8.74
CA PRO A 909 -5.83 -15.84 -8.15
C PRO A 909 -4.36 -15.94 -8.60
N ASN A 910 -4.03 -15.50 -9.81
CA ASN A 910 -2.67 -15.62 -10.34
C ASN A 910 -1.70 -14.75 -9.54
N VAL A 911 -2.09 -13.50 -9.26
CA VAL A 911 -1.30 -12.58 -8.43
C VAL A 911 -1.26 -13.08 -6.99
N LEU A 912 -2.41 -13.40 -6.39
CA LEU A 912 -2.46 -13.85 -4.99
C LEU A 912 -1.65 -15.14 -4.75
N SER A 913 -1.60 -16.07 -5.71
CA SER A 913 -0.87 -17.34 -5.60
C SER A 913 0.66 -17.23 -5.56
N LEU A 914 1.22 -16.04 -5.80
CA LEU A 914 2.65 -15.77 -5.67
C LEU A 914 3.09 -15.71 -4.19
N ASP A 915 2.20 -15.29 -3.29
CA ASP A 915 2.42 -15.35 -1.85
C ASP A 915 2.08 -16.76 -1.30
N PRO A 916 2.98 -17.43 -0.55
CA PRO A 916 2.73 -18.77 -0.04
C PRO A 916 1.49 -18.90 0.86
N LEU A 917 1.20 -17.90 1.71
CA LEU A 917 0.06 -17.95 2.63
C LEU A 917 -1.27 -17.83 1.86
N TRP A 918 -1.35 -16.91 0.90
CA TRP A 918 -2.50 -16.81 0.00
C TRP A 918 -2.65 -18.06 -0.87
N ARG A 919 -1.56 -18.59 -1.43
CA ARG A 919 -1.60 -19.84 -2.23
C ARG A 919 -2.15 -21.01 -1.43
N GLU A 920 -1.71 -21.21 -0.19
CA GLU A 920 -2.23 -22.27 0.67
C GLU A 920 -3.71 -22.06 1.01
N PHE A 921 -4.14 -20.81 1.22
CA PHE A 921 -5.55 -20.48 1.47
C PHE A 921 -6.44 -20.71 0.24
N LEU A 922 -5.95 -20.36 -0.96
CA LEU A 922 -6.65 -20.61 -2.22
C LEU A 922 -6.79 -22.12 -2.48
N ASN A 923 -5.73 -22.90 -2.23
CA ASN A 923 -5.77 -24.37 -2.30
C ASN A 923 -6.78 -24.95 -1.28
N PHE A 924 -6.86 -24.40 -0.07
CA PHE A 924 -7.87 -24.79 0.94
C PHE A 924 -9.30 -24.49 0.46
N ILE A 925 -9.56 -23.30 -0.09
CA ILE A 925 -10.88 -22.90 -0.61
C ILE A 925 -11.30 -23.78 -1.81
N TRP A 926 -10.37 -24.04 -2.74
CA TRP A 926 -10.60 -24.87 -3.92
C TRP A 926 -11.01 -26.30 -3.52
N ARG A 927 -10.22 -26.98 -2.70
CA ARG A 927 -10.49 -28.35 -2.22
C ARG A 927 -11.81 -28.47 -1.43
N ARG A 928 -12.25 -27.41 -0.76
CA ARG A 928 -13.53 -27.36 -0.03
C ARG A 928 -14.72 -26.96 -0.92
N GLY A 929 -14.49 -26.68 -2.21
CA GLY A 929 -15.54 -26.33 -3.17
C GLY A 929 -16.06 -24.90 -3.05
N GLY A 930 -15.29 -23.98 -2.48
CA GLY A 930 -15.65 -22.56 -2.28
C GLY A 930 -15.24 -21.63 -3.42
N TRP A 931 -15.12 -22.13 -4.65
CA TRP A 931 -14.55 -21.39 -5.79
C TRP A 931 -15.57 -21.04 -6.87
N LYS A 932 -15.40 -19.86 -7.47
CA LYS A 932 -16.17 -19.36 -8.63
C LYS A 932 -15.27 -18.50 -9.53
N GLY A 933 -15.58 -18.44 -10.82
CA GLY A 933 -14.71 -17.82 -11.83
C GLY A 933 -13.76 -18.86 -12.44
N ASP A 934 -12.66 -18.38 -13.01
CA ASP A 934 -11.70 -19.21 -13.73
C ASP A 934 -10.92 -20.15 -12.80
N GLU A 935 -10.59 -21.35 -13.28
CA GLU A 935 -9.92 -22.38 -12.49
C GLU A 935 -8.46 -21.99 -12.16
N PRO A 936 -7.89 -22.48 -11.05
CA PRO A 936 -6.48 -22.24 -10.72
C PRO A 936 -5.55 -22.66 -11.85
N THR A 937 -4.60 -21.79 -12.20
CA THR A 937 -3.58 -22.03 -13.24
C THR A 937 -2.41 -22.91 -12.76
N TRP A 938 -2.50 -23.45 -11.55
CA TRP A 938 -1.47 -24.27 -10.92
C TRP A 938 -2.07 -25.53 -10.28
N ASP A 939 -1.23 -26.56 -10.10
CA ASP A 939 -1.60 -27.75 -9.33
C ASP A 939 -1.87 -27.37 -7.86
N THR A 940 -3.14 -27.41 -7.47
CA THR A 940 -3.58 -27.13 -6.09
C THR A 940 -3.22 -28.22 -5.09
N ASP A 941 -2.85 -29.42 -5.58
CA ASP A 941 -2.47 -30.55 -4.75
C ASP A 941 -0.97 -30.69 -4.50
N ALA A 942 -0.14 -29.99 -5.28
CA ALA A 942 1.27 -29.78 -4.97
C ALA A 942 1.49 -29.08 -3.61
N GLY A 943 2.60 -29.42 -2.96
CA GLY A 943 3.02 -28.81 -1.70
C GLY A 943 3.38 -27.33 -1.84
N VAL A 944 2.98 -26.51 -0.87
CA VAL A 944 3.28 -25.07 -0.87
C VAL A 944 4.69 -24.80 -0.36
N ARG A 945 5.46 -24.01 -1.11
CA ARG A 945 6.83 -23.61 -0.77
C ARG A 945 6.80 -22.44 0.20
N VAL A 946 7.04 -22.73 1.48
CA VAL A 946 7.07 -21.73 2.56
C VAL A 946 8.12 -20.63 2.32
N GLY A 947 9.19 -20.93 1.58
CA GLY A 947 10.23 -19.96 1.20
C GLY A 947 9.88 -19.01 0.04
N GLY A 948 8.71 -19.15 -0.60
CA GLY A 948 8.35 -18.36 -1.78
C GLY A 948 9.01 -18.85 -3.07
N GLY A 949 9.31 -17.91 -3.98
CA GLY A 949 9.97 -18.16 -5.27
C GLY A 949 9.02 -18.41 -6.45
N TYR A 950 7.70 -18.44 -6.24
CA TYR A 950 6.70 -18.55 -7.30
C TYR A 950 6.72 -17.38 -8.28
N ASP A 951 7.12 -16.20 -7.80
CA ASP A 951 7.34 -15.01 -8.59
C ASP A 951 8.53 -15.13 -9.53
N LYS A 952 9.66 -15.67 -9.05
CA LYS A 952 10.83 -15.94 -9.89
C LYS A 952 10.48 -16.89 -11.02
N GLU A 953 9.73 -17.95 -10.73
CA GLU A 953 9.27 -18.88 -11.77
C GLU A 953 8.40 -18.20 -12.82
N VAL A 954 7.41 -17.40 -12.44
CA VAL A 954 6.54 -16.70 -13.40
C VAL A 954 7.31 -15.59 -14.15
N VAL A 955 8.33 -14.96 -13.54
CA VAL A 955 9.27 -14.07 -14.26
C VAL A 955 10.07 -14.84 -15.29
N GLU A 956 10.68 -15.95 -14.89
CA GLU A 956 11.55 -16.76 -15.73
C GLU A 956 10.77 -17.36 -16.91
N GLU A 957 9.58 -17.90 -16.66
CA GLU A 957 8.64 -18.36 -17.69
C GLU A 957 8.22 -17.21 -18.62
N ALA A 958 7.88 -16.04 -18.09
CA ALA A 958 7.53 -14.88 -18.92
C ALA A 958 8.72 -14.39 -19.77
N VAL A 959 9.94 -14.38 -19.22
CA VAL A 959 11.17 -14.00 -19.93
C VAL A 959 11.56 -15.05 -20.97
N GLU A 960 11.39 -16.34 -20.68
CA GLU A 960 11.62 -17.43 -21.64
C GLU A 960 10.60 -17.40 -22.78
N ASN A 961 9.33 -17.12 -22.49
CA ASN A 961 8.28 -16.92 -23.49
C ASN A 961 8.55 -15.67 -24.35
N MET A 962 8.94 -14.54 -23.74
CA MET A 962 9.38 -13.34 -24.47
C MET A 962 10.59 -13.63 -25.37
N ASP A 963 11.60 -14.33 -24.87
CA ASP A 963 12.80 -14.63 -25.66
C ASP A 963 12.52 -15.65 -26.77
N THR A 964 11.68 -16.65 -26.51
CA THR A 964 11.22 -17.61 -27.52
C THR A 964 10.42 -16.90 -28.62
N PHE A 965 9.51 -15.99 -28.26
CA PHE A 965 8.84 -15.11 -29.23
C PHE A 965 9.84 -14.28 -30.03
N ALA A 966 10.76 -13.59 -29.36
CA ALA A 966 11.75 -12.72 -29.99
C ALA A 966 12.66 -13.48 -30.95
N ARG A 967 13.18 -14.66 -30.56
CA ARG A 967 13.99 -15.55 -31.41
C ARG A 967 13.20 -16.07 -32.60
N ARG A 968 11.92 -16.42 -32.43
CA ARG A 968 11.06 -16.91 -33.51
C ARG A 968 10.76 -15.83 -34.54
N ILE A 969 10.42 -14.61 -34.10
CA ILE A 969 10.22 -13.46 -34.99
C ILE A 969 11.55 -13.05 -35.66
N ALA A 970 12.66 -13.01 -34.91
CA ALA A 970 13.99 -12.72 -35.45
C ALA A 970 14.48 -13.80 -36.44
N GLY A 971 14.12 -15.07 -36.22
CA GLY A 971 14.43 -16.19 -37.12
C GLY A 971 13.77 -16.06 -38.49
N LEU A 972 12.59 -15.44 -38.56
CA LEU A 972 11.94 -15.06 -39.83
C LEU A 972 12.65 -13.87 -40.52
N THR A 973 13.59 -13.20 -39.84
CA THR A 973 14.31 -12.00 -40.32
C THR A 973 15.85 -12.08 -40.24
N LEU A 974 16.43 -13.28 -40.07
CA LEU A 974 17.86 -13.66 -39.97
C LEU A 974 18.61 -13.46 -38.62
N ALA A 975 19.08 -14.62 -38.10
CA ALA A 975 20.36 -14.97 -37.46
C ALA A 975 20.87 -14.37 -36.12
N ASP A 976 21.12 -15.30 -35.19
CA ASP A 976 22.10 -15.37 -34.07
C ASP A 976 22.06 -14.41 -32.84
N ILE A 977 21.85 -15.03 -31.65
CA ILE A 977 22.77 -15.08 -30.48
C ILE A 977 22.00 -15.47 -29.17
N MET A 978 22.55 -16.46 -28.45
CA MET A 978 22.29 -16.82 -27.02
C MET A 978 23.60 -16.66 -26.22
N PRO A 979 23.58 -16.34 -24.90
CA PRO A 979 23.57 -17.40 -23.87
C PRO A 979 22.86 -17.05 -22.53
N THR A 980 22.87 -18.02 -21.60
CA THR A 980 22.11 -18.14 -20.33
C THR A 980 22.64 -17.36 -19.11
N LEU A 981 21.93 -17.50 -17.98
CA LEU A 981 21.93 -16.67 -16.77
C LEU A 981 22.61 -17.30 -15.53
N HIS A 982 22.90 -16.46 -14.53
CA HIS A 982 22.84 -16.77 -13.09
C HIS A 982 22.37 -15.51 -12.32
N GLU A 983 21.88 -15.69 -11.10
CA GLU A 983 21.02 -14.77 -10.34
C GLU A 983 21.75 -13.60 -9.63
N ASP A 984 21.00 -12.51 -9.34
CA ASP A 984 20.79 -11.96 -7.97
C ASP A 984 20.02 -10.61 -7.97
N GLU A 985 19.33 -10.32 -6.85
CA GLU A 985 18.24 -9.34 -6.69
C GLU A 985 18.67 -7.91 -6.26
N VAL A 986 17.82 -6.88 -6.52
CA VAL A 986 17.80 -5.60 -5.78
C VAL A 986 16.36 -5.05 -5.60
N ASP A 987 16.15 -4.42 -4.45
CA ASP A 987 14.90 -3.97 -3.79
C ASP A 987 14.31 -2.60 -4.25
N GLY A 988 13.13 -2.18 -3.74
CA GLY A 988 12.62 -0.81 -4.01
C GLY A 988 11.26 -0.36 -3.41
N ASN A 989 11.14 -0.34 -2.08
CA ASN A 989 9.90 -0.13 -1.30
C ASN A 989 9.22 1.27 -1.40
N GLU A 990 7.90 1.37 -1.68
CA GLU A 990 6.96 2.36 -1.09
C GLU A 990 5.48 2.22 -1.54
N ASP A 991 4.55 1.85 -0.62
CA ASP A 991 3.23 2.52 -0.45
C ASP A 991 2.54 2.05 0.87
N ARG A 992 2.17 2.96 1.78
CA ARG A 992 1.39 2.64 3.01
C ARG A 992 0.49 3.82 3.42
N PRO A 993 -0.75 3.56 3.91
CA PRO A 993 -1.70 4.61 4.26
C PRO A 993 -1.27 5.43 5.49
N TRP A 994 -1.78 6.68 5.55
CA TRP A 994 -1.62 7.58 6.69
C TRP A 994 -2.58 7.14 7.83
N ARG A 995 -2.13 7.21 9.09
CA ARG A 995 -2.96 6.93 10.28
C ARG A 995 -4.12 7.93 10.31
N GLU A 996 -5.36 7.45 10.49
CA GLU A 996 -6.50 8.29 10.84
C GLU A 996 -6.39 8.82 12.28
N MET A 997 -7.27 9.77 12.65
CA MET A 997 -7.24 10.43 13.96
C MET A 997 -7.45 9.50 15.17
N GLU A 998 -6.45 9.49 16.04
CA GLU A 998 -6.52 9.13 17.48
C GLU A 998 -6.64 10.37 18.37
#